data_AF-A0A4P6BKN4-F1
#
_entry.id   AF-A0A4P6BKN4-F1
#
_cell.length_a   1.000
_cell.length_b   1.000
_cell.length_c   1.000
_cell.angle_alpha   90.00
_cell.angle_beta   90.00
_cell.angle_gamma   90.00
#
_symmetry.space_group_name_H-M   'P 1'
#
loop_
_entity.id
_entity.type
_entity.pdbx_description
1 polymer ?
#
loop_
_entity_poly.entity_id
_entity_poly.type
_entity_poly.pdbx_seq_one_letter_code
_entity_poly.pdbx_strand_id
1 'polypeptide(L)'
;MPDYPNNSNPNTGGIETPSNPNTVIRDSGDTPVGAPRRTLPDAIKHKLMTESDIPPALADAAGLYWVTAEEASRMTGVHVESGGIAIPYPGEPDGFVRVRLDRPKGDMKYVSPRRAGCRLYVPPGADMTAPEVVITEGEKKALCAVNNGINCFGVSGIDSWRERSAVGEQLPPDEALLGRLKRDWGGQRVVLVYDSDIDQRHKRWAAFPELAEQLYRLGAKEVKIITLPKLEAVDGKVGLDDYLVAYKRAGEDGAARFRSLVEHAPAWLPVGAGAEAFAARELASGDIERQILGAAALLGLLKSEPVVKARLKRAGIRRYHKDILDGARRVLSQARERQEPRRPPEPEEPEPEPQVKTIAELFPPAAGTPFADFPVPEGWTIDSLGQICTQTFDEETGESEADPVIACVVALAGIMVPADQGEDTIYDLWWYKDGGWNKIQAAGGMLFNVSKAVDFLANLGMPVDSTNIMKVITWLGALRDYTFTHPDHPLPVKILVARSGWHKPQGERIKGEMFAVGRDIFTTAGRVDGEAGETADAPESDHPLSEWSSGIGAGEKQMLAAITARGTLDGQKRTYLKYFEKYPLAAFFTGAGAAGPLIRYLVEEGESDVCGFVVESTDPESGRGKTTLNMFPAGLWGRPTLGDMIRTANRTTVHSEILFSVHCDISAHIDESQLVRYADAVAEIVYSLALGMGKERGAKSGGSRKTRRWYSVLVVSAERSILDVVRGRQGVFDRVLSFPPLFPAKREQFRVEAEQIAKDLAADYGHLGRRYVQWLLSFPEDARRKIIVATYRRWKDALDRVTDRVSPATGNALDGSSEKNQTLKRLAKRAAACGAGLELLLRSLGEDGEKATEITAAALDAAWENVVTNTSGRALLATVLDVLRSFVAENRELIDGLREAEGKPPRWVGKIVRRDGKKYVALYANAVRDALKKNADVEYETAAKALKNAGLVWVPEKMKEKHKNVTSLRFGGGKREWCLLVDAEALLEDDADMWAEEIDLMSENDTGIEDGVEL
;
A
#
# COMPACT_ATOMS: atom_id res chain seq x y z
N MET A 1 23.04 44.00 76.52
CA MET A 1 22.67 45.39 76.19
C MET A 1 23.43 45.79 74.93
N PRO A 2 22.81 46.49 73.97
CA PRO A 2 21.38 46.60 73.60
C PRO A 2 21.18 46.24 72.10
N ASP A 3 20.01 46.05 71.45
CA ASP A 3 18.57 46.03 71.75
C ASP A 3 17.83 45.22 70.64
N TYR A 4 16.65 44.68 70.97
CA TYR A 4 15.64 43.91 70.17
C TYR A 4 14.90 44.73 69.06
N PRO A 5 13.88 44.24 68.27
CA PRO A 5 13.35 42.88 67.99
C PRO A 5 12.90 42.54 66.52
N ASN A 6 12.57 41.24 66.35
CA ASN A 6 11.46 40.57 65.61
C ASN A 6 11.53 40.12 64.12
N ASN A 7 11.65 38.79 63.97
CA ASN A 7 10.83 37.81 63.20
C ASN A 7 10.15 38.25 61.88
N SER A 8 10.20 37.51 60.77
CA SER A 8 10.28 36.04 60.65
C SER A 8 10.67 35.56 59.24
N ASN A 9 11.62 34.62 59.25
CA ASN A 9 11.87 33.46 58.38
C ASN A 9 12.26 33.59 56.89
N PRO A 10 13.16 32.69 56.43
CA PRO A 10 14.19 33.02 55.48
C PRO A 10 13.91 32.45 54.10
N ASN A 11 14.42 33.18 53.13
CA ASN A 11 14.49 32.83 51.73
C ASN A 11 15.97 32.61 51.35
N THR A 12 16.16 32.01 50.16
CA THR A 12 17.37 32.02 49.32
C THR A 12 18.43 30.94 49.61
N GLY A 13 18.97 30.24 48.60
CA GLY A 13 18.81 30.37 47.16
C GLY A 13 19.65 29.34 46.39
N GLY A 14 19.43 29.26 45.08
CA GLY A 14 20.22 28.46 44.13
C GLY A 14 19.71 28.65 42.69
N ILE A 15 20.56 29.20 41.83
CA ILE A 15 20.31 29.80 40.50
C ILE A 15 20.48 28.76 39.35
N GLU A 16 19.43 28.61 38.50
CA GLU A 16 19.35 28.56 37.00
C GLU A 16 20.38 27.78 36.14
N THR A 17 20.12 27.14 34.98
CA THR A 17 19.03 27.00 33.94
C THR A 17 19.45 25.86 32.92
N PRO A 18 18.75 25.47 31.81
CA PRO A 18 17.48 25.93 31.20
C PRO A 18 16.44 24.84 30.74
N SER A 19 15.18 25.29 30.75
CA SER A 19 13.95 24.96 29.99
C SER A 19 13.83 23.78 28.99
N ASN A 20 12.74 23.00 29.16
CA ASN A 20 12.02 22.28 28.10
C ASN A 20 10.52 22.67 28.15
N PRO A 21 9.86 23.14 27.08
CA PRO A 21 8.52 23.70 27.13
C PRO A 21 7.47 22.63 26.80
N ASN A 22 6.84 22.07 27.83
CA ASN A 22 5.52 21.42 27.72
C ASN A 22 4.98 21.13 29.12
N THR A 23 4.60 22.20 29.83
CA THR A 23 3.79 22.08 31.04
C THR A 23 2.45 22.71 30.72
N VAL A 24 1.51 21.90 30.24
CA VAL A 24 0.11 22.30 30.17
C VAL A 24 -0.39 22.42 31.61
N ILE A 25 -0.78 23.65 31.93
CA ILE A 25 -1.36 24.11 33.18
C ILE A 25 -2.52 23.18 33.57
N ARG A 26 -2.44 22.61 34.78
CA ARG A 26 -3.62 22.09 35.49
C ARG A 26 -4.46 23.30 35.89
N ASP A 27 -5.42 23.65 35.05
CA ASP A 27 -6.48 24.55 35.45
C ASP A 27 -7.55 23.71 36.16
N SER A 28 -7.60 23.87 37.48
CA SER A 28 -8.72 23.45 38.31
C SER A 28 -9.92 24.34 37.98
N GLY A 29 -10.59 24.01 36.87
CA GLY A 29 -11.84 24.62 36.48
C GLY A 29 -12.98 24.06 37.33
N ASP A 30 -13.29 24.76 38.42
CA ASP A 30 -14.61 24.76 39.04
C ASP A 30 -15.66 24.91 37.92
N THR A 31 -16.36 23.82 37.61
CA THR A 31 -17.57 23.92 36.81
C THR A 31 -18.68 24.38 37.75
N PRO A 32 -19.42 25.47 37.46
CA PRO A 32 -20.54 25.84 38.30
C PRO A 32 -21.57 24.72 38.25
N VAL A 33 -21.75 24.03 39.38
CA VAL A 33 -22.96 23.23 39.63
C VAL A 33 -24.13 24.21 39.61
N GLY A 34 -24.85 24.31 38.47
CA GLY A 34 -26.08 25.11 38.42
C GLY A 34 -26.46 25.81 37.11
N ALA A 35 -25.79 25.62 35.98
CA ALA A 35 -26.33 26.13 34.71
C ALA A 35 -27.62 25.35 34.32
N PRO A 36 -28.73 26.01 33.95
CA PRO A 36 -29.96 25.32 33.59
C PRO A 36 -29.73 24.45 32.35
N ARG A 37 -29.90 23.13 32.50
CA ARG A 37 -29.81 22.18 31.39
C ARG A 37 -30.90 22.50 30.37
N ARG A 38 -30.56 22.55 29.07
CA ARG A 38 -31.56 22.82 28.03
C ARG A 38 -32.58 21.69 27.99
N THR A 39 -33.85 22.01 28.21
CA THR A 39 -34.94 21.05 28.07
C THR A 39 -34.98 20.47 26.66
N LEU A 40 -35.44 19.22 26.51
CA LEU A 40 -35.64 18.63 25.19
C LEU A 40 -36.61 19.49 24.35
N PRO A 41 -36.28 19.78 23.07
CA PRO A 41 -37.21 20.42 22.13
C PRO A 41 -38.51 19.64 22.01
N ASP A 42 -39.64 20.33 21.82
CA ASP A 42 -40.97 19.70 21.73
C ASP A 42 -41.05 18.69 20.57
N ALA A 43 -40.38 18.96 19.45
CA ALA A 43 -40.28 18.03 18.34
C ALA A 43 -39.58 16.71 18.75
N ILE A 44 -38.56 16.78 19.60
CA ILE A 44 -37.85 15.61 20.11
C ILE A 44 -38.71 14.87 21.14
N LYS A 45 -39.37 15.59 22.06
CA LYS A 45 -40.32 14.99 23.02
C LYS A 45 -41.45 14.25 22.31
N HIS A 46 -42.02 14.87 21.28
CA HIS A 46 -43.04 14.24 20.44
C HIS A 46 -42.49 12.98 19.75
N LYS A 47 -41.31 13.06 19.15
CA LYS A 47 -40.65 11.91 18.50
C LYS A 47 -40.41 10.75 19.47
N LEU A 48 -39.89 11.03 20.66
CA LEU A 48 -39.66 10.02 21.71
C LEU A 48 -40.97 9.34 22.12
N MET A 49 -42.05 10.11 22.25
CA MET A 49 -43.37 9.59 22.60
C MET A 49 -43.97 8.73 21.47
N THR A 50 -43.87 9.17 20.21
CA THR A 50 -44.52 8.48 19.09
C THR A 50 -43.74 7.30 18.53
N GLU A 51 -42.40 7.38 18.52
CA GLU A 51 -41.54 6.35 17.91
C GLU A 51 -40.96 5.36 18.92
N SER A 52 -40.84 5.73 20.19
CA SER A 52 -40.21 4.87 21.21
C SER A 52 -41.04 4.74 22.48
N ASP A 53 -42.28 5.23 22.49
CA ASP A 53 -43.18 5.21 23.65
C ASP A 53 -42.56 5.73 24.95
N ILE A 54 -41.73 6.78 24.85
CA ILE A 54 -41.12 7.45 26.00
C ILE A 54 -41.87 8.78 26.23
N PRO A 55 -42.78 8.86 27.21
CA PRO A 55 -43.53 10.09 27.47
C PRO A 55 -42.63 11.17 28.07
N PRO A 56 -42.98 12.47 27.92
CA PRO A 56 -42.18 13.57 28.45
C PRO A 56 -41.86 13.45 29.95
N ALA A 57 -42.81 12.99 30.76
CA ALA A 57 -42.59 12.79 32.20
C ALA A 57 -41.49 11.75 32.50
N LEU A 58 -41.41 10.68 31.69
CA LEU A 58 -40.35 9.67 31.84
C LEU A 58 -39.01 10.19 31.32
N ALA A 59 -39.01 10.93 30.21
CA ALA A 59 -37.81 11.60 29.71
C ALA A 59 -37.24 12.58 30.74
N ASP A 60 -38.10 13.36 31.39
CA ASP A 60 -37.73 14.31 32.44
C ASP A 60 -37.22 13.56 33.69
N ALA A 61 -37.88 12.48 34.11
CA ALA A 61 -37.42 11.64 35.23
C ALA A 61 -36.07 10.95 34.95
N ALA A 62 -35.80 10.59 33.70
CA ALA A 62 -34.51 10.06 33.25
C ALA A 62 -33.44 11.14 33.10
N GLY A 63 -33.81 12.41 33.30
CA GLY A 63 -32.92 13.55 33.19
C GLY A 63 -32.42 13.76 31.76
N LEU A 64 -33.20 13.40 30.74
CA LEU A 64 -32.84 13.62 29.35
C LEU A 64 -32.85 15.12 29.03
N TYR A 65 -31.80 15.58 28.35
CA TYR A 65 -31.70 16.98 27.91
C TYR A 65 -31.04 17.08 26.54
N TRP A 66 -31.20 18.21 25.87
CA TRP A 66 -30.58 18.41 24.55
C TRP A 66 -29.28 19.20 24.67
N VAL A 67 -28.28 18.82 23.89
CA VAL A 67 -26.96 19.46 23.84
C VAL A 67 -26.61 19.89 22.42
N THR A 68 -25.88 20.99 22.27
CA THR A 68 -25.31 21.41 20.98
C THR A 68 -24.17 20.49 20.56
N ALA A 69 -23.75 20.59 19.29
CA ALA A 69 -22.58 19.86 18.79
C ALA A 69 -21.29 20.19 19.58
N GLU A 70 -21.13 21.46 19.97
CA GLU A 70 -19.99 21.92 20.77
C GLU A 70 -20.02 21.35 22.19
N GLU A 71 -21.19 21.35 22.83
CA GLU A 71 -21.37 20.76 24.17
C GLU A 71 -21.17 19.25 24.13
N ALA A 72 -21.75 18.55 23.15
CA ALA A 72 -21.54 17.12 22.96
C ALA A 72 -20.05 16.80 22.74
N SER A 73 -19.35 17.62 21.94
CA SER A 73 -17.91 17.47 21.71
C SER A 73 -17.11 17.67 22.99
N ARG A 74 -17.45 18.69 23.79
CA ARG A 74 -16.78 18.99 25.06
C ARG A 74 -17.01 17.91 26.10
N MET A 75 -18.25 17.45 26.25
CA MET A 75 -18.64 16.43 27.23
C MET A 75 -18.05 15.06 26.92
N THR A 76 -17.91 14.72 25.63
CA THR A 76 -17.45 13.39 25.23
C THR A 76 -15.97 13.33 24.85
N GLY A 77 -15.34 14.48 24.58
CA GLY A 77 -14.01 14.53 23.98
C GLY A 77 -13.96 13.99 22.53
N VAL A 78 -15.12 13.77 21.90
CA VAL A 78 -15.25 13.34 20.51
C VAL A 78 -15.81 14.49 19.69
N HIS A 79 -15.03 15.01 18.74
CA HIS A 79 -15.51 16.08 17.87
C HIS A 79 -16.72 15.61 17.04
N VAL A 80 -17.86 16.29 17.15
CA VAL A 80 -19.11 15.99 16.42
C VAL A 80 -19.69 17.26 15.80
N GLU A 81 -20.38 17.10 14.66
CA GLU A 81 -20.97 18.22 13.88
C GLU A 81 -22.47 18.40 14.14
N SER A 82 -23.05 17.56 15.00
CA SER A 82 -24.48 17.56 15.34
C SER A 82 -24.66 17.58 16.84
N GLY A 83 -25.68 18.31 17.29
CA GLY A 83 -26.23 18.17 18.64
C GLY A 83 -26.96 16.83 18.82
N GLY A 84 -27.59 16.66 19.97
CA GLY A 84 -28.29 15.43 20.28
C GLY A 84 -28.91 15.36 21.67
N ILE A 85 -29.49 14.20 21.97
CA ILE A 85 -30.09 13.87 23.26
C ILE A 85 -28.98 13.36 24.18
N ALA A 86 -28.68 14.10 25.24
CA ALA A 86 -27.85 13.65 26.35
C ALA A 86 -28.67 12.73 27.27
N ILE A 87 -28.12 11.54 27.55
CA ILE A 87 -28.70 10.47 28.36
C ILE A 87 -27.78 10.24 29.56
N PRO A 88 -28.10 10.80 30.74
CA PRO A 88 -27.37 10.53 31.97
C PRO A 88 -27.57 9.11 32.46
N TYR A 89 -26.58 8.55 33.16
CA TYR A 89 -26.69 7.25 33.80
C TYR A 89 -26.95 7.45 35.31
N PRO A 90 -28.19 7.23 35.79
CA PRO A 90 -28.53 7.50 37.19
C PRO A 90 -27.72 6.62 38.15
N GLY A 91 -27.13 7.23 39.17
CA GLY A 91 -26.35 6.55 40.21
C GLY A 91 -24.88 6.27 39.89
N GLU A 92 -24.38 6.70 38.72
CA GLU A 92 -22.93 6.66 38.43
C GLU A 92 -22.20 7.84 39.13
N PRO A 93 -21.11 7.59 39.87
CA PRO A 93 -20.46 8.59 40.72
C PRO A 93 -19.72 9.68 39.94
N ASP A 94 -19.34 9.40 38.69
CA ASP A 94 -18.65 10.31 37.76
C ASP A 94 -19.61 11.15 36.92
N GLY A 95 -20.93 10.99 37.11
CA GLY A 95 -21.94 11.69 36.33
C GLY A 95 -21.95 11.31 34.85
N PHE A 96 -21.61 10.06 34.51
CA PHE A 96 -21.53 9.56 33.13
C PHE A 96 -22.77 9.88 32.28
N VAL A 97 -22.52 10.35 31.05
CA VAL A 97 -23.54 10.72 30.05
C VAL A 97 -23.15 10.17 28.70
N ARG A 98 -24.11 9.59 27.96
CA ARG A 98 -23.96 9.33 26.51
C ARG A 98 -24.81 10.30 25.72
N VAL A 99 -24.38 10.64 24.50
CA VAL A 99 -25.15 11.52 23.60
C VAL A 99 -25.60 10.74 22.38
N ARG A 100 -26.91 10.65 22.16
CA ARG A 100 -27.51 10.22 20.89
C ARG A 100 -27.51 11.40 19.93
N LEU A 101 -26.70 11.34 18.89
CA LEU A 101 -26.63 12.42 17.91
C LEU A 101 -27.90 12.49 17.06
N ASP A 102 -28.40 13.71 16.82
CA ASP A 102 -29.52 13.96 15.91
C ASP A 102 -29.15 13.51 14.48
N ARG A 103 -27.91 13.82 14.05
CA ARG A 103 -27.29 13.29 12.83
C ARG A 103 -26.04 12.47 13.19
N PRO A 104 -25.94 11.21 12.75
CA PRO A 104 -24.81 10.35 13.09
C PRO A 104 -23.48 10.89 12.50
N LYS A 105 -22.36 10.57 13.16
CA LYS A 105 -21.01 10.86 12.67
C LYS A 105 -20.46 9.63 11.96
N GLY A 106 -20.46 9.61 10.63
CA GLY A 106 -20.30 8.36 9.88
C GLY A 106 -21.40 7.37 10.29
N ASP A 107 -21.02 6.15 10.69
CA ASP A 107 -21.96 5.15 11.21
C ASP A 107 -22.27 5.32 12.72
N MET A 108 -21.58 6.23 13.42
CA MET A 108 -21.73 6.39 14.86
C MET A 108 -22.99 7.19 15.23
N LYS A 109 -23.97 6.47 15.78
CA LYS A 109 -25.25 7.02 16.27
C LYS A 109 -25.18 7.57 17.69
N TYR A 110 -24.33 7.00 18.53
CA TYR A 110 -24.14 7.38 19.93
C TYR A 110 -22.67 7.66 20.20
N VAL A 111 -22.38 8.67 20.99
CA VAL A 111 -21.02 9.01 21.45
C VAL A 111 -20.96 9.03 22.98
N SER A 112 -19.81 8.67 23.53
CA SER A 112 -19.54 8.60 24.98
C SER A 112 -18.19 9.24 25.31
N PRO A 113 -17.97 9.68 26.56
CA PRO A 113 -16.69 10.18 27.01
C PRO A 113 -15.52 9.24 26.69
N ARG A 114 -14.46 9.80 26.10
CA ARG A 114 -13.23 9.04 25.79
C ARG A 114 -12.67 8.42 27.06
N ARG A 115 -12.29 7.14 26.96
CA ARG A 115 -11.67 6.34 28.04
C ARG A 115 -12.53 6.14 29.30
N ALA A 116 -13.83 6.45 29.27
CA ALA A 116 -14.72 6.28 30.43
C ALA A 116 -15.25 4.84 30.62
N GLY A 117 -14.92 3.91 29.72
CA GLY A 117 -15.41 2.53 29.75
C GLY A 117 -16.90 2.40 29.42
N CYS A 118 -17.41 1.17 29.43
CA CYS A 118 -18.83 0.89 29.26
C CYS A 118 -19.56 0.93 30.61
N ARG A 119 -20.87 1.22 30.61
CA ARG A 119 -21.73 1.27 31.80
C ARG A 119 -23.07 0.58 31.53
N LEU A 120 -23.64 -0.03 32.57
CA LEU A 120 -25.00 -0.57 32.52
C LEU A 120 -25.98 0.58 32.78
N TYR A 121 -26.89 0.82 31.84
CA TYR A 121 -27.93 1.82 31.99
C TYR A 121 -29.11 1.25 32.78
N VAL A 122 -29.38 1.82 33.95
CA VAL A 122 -30.53 1.48 34.79
C VAL A 122 -31.50 2.68 34.75
N PRO A 123 -32.59 2.61 33.96
CA PRO A 123 -33.54 3.71 33.85
C PRO A 123 -34.31 3.95 35.17
N PRO A 124 -34.83 5.17 35.39
CA PRO A 124 -35.72 5.43 36.52
C PRO A 124 -36.94 4.51 36.48
N GLY A 125 -37.31 3.96 37.64
CA GLY A 125 -38.41 3.00 37.77
C GLY A 125 -38.00 1.54 37.60
N ALA A 126 -36.77 1.25 37.16
CA ALA A 126 -36.25 -0.11 37.16
C ALA A 126 -35.65 -0.48 38.53
N ASP A 127 -35.86 -1.73 38.96
CA ASP A 127 -35.38 -2.28 40.23
C ASP A 127 -34.43 -3.45 39.98
N MET A 128 -33.16 -3.26 40.30
CA MET A 128 -32.15 -4.30 40.17
C MET A 128 -32.35 -5.48 41.12
N THR A 129 -33.14 -5.35 42.18
CA THR A 129 -33.39 -6.41 43.17
C THR A 129 -34.64 -7.24 42.87
N ALA A 130 -35.40 -6.87 41.83
CA ALA A 130 -36.60 -7.58 41.44
C ALA A 130 -36.31 -9.07 41.10
N PRO A 131 -37.27 -9.97 41.34
CA PRO A 131 -37.09 -11.39 41.07
C PRO A 131 -36.89 -11.71 39.58
N GLU A 132 -37.34 -10.83 38.68
CA GLU A 132 -37.11 -10.92 37.23
C GLU A 132 -36.53 -9.60 36.71
N VAL A 133 -35.48 -9.70 35.90
CA VAL A 133 -34.85 -8.56 35.22
C VAL A 133 -34.66 -8.85 33.74
N VAL A 134 -34.78 -7.81 32.91
CA VAL A 134 -34.55 -7.88 31.47
C VAL A 134 -33.33 -7.03 31.11
N ILE A 135 -32.45 -7.54 30.24
CA ILE A 135 -31.30 -6.80 29.71
C ILE A 135 -31.40 -6.77 28.18
N THR A 136 -31.35 -5.58 27.60
CA THR A 136 -31.42 -5.37 26.15
C THR A 136 -30.34 -4.40 25.65
N GLU A 137 -30.17 -4.31 24.34
CA GLU A 137 -29.25 -3.35 23.71
C GLU A 137 -29.88 -1.95 23.57
N GLY A 138 -29.36 -0.99 24.33
CA GLY A 138 -29.66 0.44 24.18
C GLY A 138 -30.55 1.04 25.28
N GLU A 139 -30.30 2.32 25.57
CA GLU A 139 -30.92 3.06 26.67
C GLU A 139 -32.40 3.40 26.38
N LYS A 140 -32.70 3.77 25.13
CA LYS A 140 -34.08 4.04 24.69
C LYS A 140 -34.97 2.81 24.81
N LYS A 141 -34.44 1.63 24.49
CA LYS A 141 -35.18 0.37 24.58
C LYS A 141 -35.52 0.03 26.01
N ALA A 142 -34.56 0.21 26.93
CA ALA A 142 -34.79 0.04 28.36
C ALA A 142 -35.83 1.03 28.91
N LEU A 143 -35.78 2.31 28.51
CA LEU A 143 -36.80 3.30 28.90
C LEU A 143 -38.19 2.94 28.40
N CYS A 144 -38.32 2.53 27.13
CA CYS A 144 -39.59 2.07 26.55
C CYS A 144 -40.15 0.86 27.30
N ALA A 145 -39.30 -0.12 27.61
CA ALA A 145 -39.67 -1.31 28.35
C ALA A 145 -40.19 -0.97 29.76
N VAL A 146 -39.51 -0.10 30.50
CA VAL A 146 -39.96 0.33 31.83
C VAL A 146 -41.29 1.10 31.76
N ASN A 147 -41.47 1.96 30.76
CA ASN A 147 -42.76 2.62 30.53
C ASN A 147 -43.92 1.62 30.37
N ASN A 148 -43.62 0.46 29.79
CA ASN A 148 -44.57 -0.62 29.55
C ASN A 148 -44.57 -1.70 30.66
N GLY A 149 -44.04 -1.38 31.85
CA GLY A 149 -44.08 -2.26 33.02
C GLY A 149 -43.10 -3.43 32.99
N ILE A 150 -42.08 -3.38 32.13
CA ILE A 150 -41.04 -4.40 32.01
C ILE A 150 -39.78 -3.87 32.73
N ASN A 151 -39.35 -4.57 33.79
CA ASN A 151 -38.17 -4.19 34.56
C ASN A 151 -36.88 -4.43 33.75
N CYS A 152 -36.38 -3.40 33.07
CA CYS A 152 -35.38 -3.54 32.02
C CYS A 152 -34.15 -2.61 32.18
N PHE A 153 -32.96 -3.15 31.88
CA PHE A 153 -31.68 -2.44 31.83
C PHE A 153 -31.10 -2.44 30.41
N GLY A 154 -30.31 -1.42 30.10
CA GLY A 154 -29.69 -1.24 28.78
C GLY A 154 -28.17 -1.43 28.83
N VAL A 155 -27.62 -2.22 27.90
CA VAL A 155 -26.18 -2.18 27.56
C VAL A 155 -25.97 -1.33 26.32
N SER A 156 -24.88 -0.55 26.25
CA SER A 156 -24.61 0.40 25.16
C SER A 156 -24.37 -0.23 23.78
N GLY A 157 -24.18 -1.54 23.78
CA GLY A 157 -24.00 -2.45 22.65
C GLY A 157 -23.97 -3.87 23.21
N ILE A 158 -24.32 -4.89 22.43
CA ILE A 158 -24.43 -6.27 22.94
C ILE A 158 -23.13 -6.86 23.52
N ASP A 159 -21.95 -6.38 23.10
CA ASP A 159 -20.65 -6.77 23.67
C ASP A 159 -20.19 -5.84 24.80
N SER A 160 -20.94 -4.76 25.05
CA SER A 160 -20.58 -3.72 26.02
C SER A 160 -20.91 -4.08 27.46
N TRP A 161 -21.11 -5.35 27.78
CA TRP A 161 -21.14 -5.86 29.16
C TRP A 161 -19.74 -6.25 29.68
N ARG A 162 -18.71 -6.10 28.84
CA ARG A 162 -17.29 -6.27 29.19
C ARG A 162 -16.57 -4.94 29.39
N GLU A 163 -15.75 -4.87 30.44
CA GLU A 163 -14.72 -3.89 30.68
C GLU A 163 -13.60 -4.07 29.65
N ARG A 164 -12.97 -2.95 29.30
CA ARG A 164 -11.84 -2.93 28.38
C ARG A 164 -10.56 -2.63 29.16
N SER A 165 -9.43 -3.17 28.71
CA SER A 165 -8.12 -2.86 29.25
C SER A 165 -7.79 -1.38 29.07
N ALA A 166 -6.74 -0.89 29.75
CA ALA A 166 -6.27 0.50 29.62
C ALA A 166 -5.89 0.88 28.17
N VAL A 167 -5.57 -0.12 27.33
CA VAL A 167 -5.25 0.03 25.90
C VAL A 167 -6.45 -0.22 24.97
N GLY A 168 -7.63 -0.55 25.50
CA GLY A 168 -8.89 -0.61 24.76
C GLY A 168 -9.34 -2.00 24.30
N GLU A 169 -8.59 -3.05 24.62
CA GLU A 169 -8.93 -4.44 24.32
C GLU A 169 -10.01 -4.98 25.25
N GLN A 170 -10.80 -5.95 24.79
CA GLN A 170 -11.77 -6.62 25.67
C GLN A 170 -11.02 -7.57 26.61
N LEU A 171 -11.23 -7.39 27.92
CA LEU A 171 -10.66 -8.30 28.91
C LEU A 171 -11.36 -9.69 28.83
N PRO A 172 -10.71 -10.77 29.32
CA PRO A 172 -11.31 -12.09 29.39
C PRO A 172 -12.68 -12.08 30.10
N PRO A 173 -13.69 -12.86 29.65
CA PRO A 173 -15.06 -12.80 30.17
C PRO A 173 -15.22 -12.89 31.69
N ASP A 174 -14.33 -13.60 32.36
CA ASP A 174 -14.32 -13.83 33.81
C ASP A 174 -13.73 -12.66 34.62
N GLU A 175 -12.87 -11.85 34.01
CA GLU A 175 -12.25 -10.66 34.59
C GLU A 175 -12.95 -9.35 34.18
N ALA A 176 -13.78 -9.39 33.13
CA ALA A 176 -14.29 -8.21 32.44
C ALA A 176 -15.72 -7.76 32.80
N LEU A 177 -16.47 -8.38 33.71
CA LEU A 177 -17.87 -7.97 33.95
C LEU A 177 -18.00 -6.47 34.30
N LEU A 178 -18.96 -5.75 33.72
CA LEU A 178 -19.20 -4.36 34.12
C LEU A 178 -19.55 -4.24 35.60
N GLY A 179 -19.07 -3.18 36.26
CA GLY A 179 -19.29 -2.89 37.69
C GLY A 179 -20.66 -3.27 38.25
N ARG A 180 -21.78 -2.75 37.70
CA ARG A 180 -23.13 -3.08 38.21
C ARG A 180 -23.59 -4.52 37.96
N LEU A 181 -22.96 -5.23 37.03
CA LEU A 181 -23.18 -6.66 36.77
C LEU A 181 -22.36 -7.55 37.72
N LYS A 182 -21.25 -7.05 38.30
CA LYS A 182 -20.41 -7.71 39.32
C LYS A 182 -21.11 -7.72 40.69
N ARG A 183 -22.23 -8.43 40.80
CA ARG A 183 -23.04 -8.58 42.02
C ARG A 183 -23.57 -10.00 42.16
N ASP A 184 -24.12 -10.31 43.33
CA ASP A 184 -24.90 -11.53 43.52
C ASP A 184 -26.22 -11.44 42.74
N TRP A 185 -26.48 -12.48 41.94
CA TRP A 185 -27.71 -12.67 41.16
C TRP A 185 -28.60 -13.78 41.76
N GLY A 186 -28.26 -14.25 42.95
CA GLY A 186 -28.97 -15.28 43.70
C GLY A 186 -30.48 -15.08 43.71
N GLY A 187 -31.21 -16.12 43.28
CA GLY A 187 -32.68 -16.13 43.30
C GLY A 187 -33.36 -15.39 42.14
N GLN A 188 -32.63 -14.62 41.32
CA GLN A 188 -33.20 -13.83 40.23
C GLN A 188 -33.24 -14.60 38.90
N ARG A 189 -34.29 -14.34 38.12
CA ARG A 189 -34.41 -14.73 36.71
C ARG A 189 -33.94 -13.56 35.84
N VAL A 190 -33.01 -13.82 34.92
CA VAL A 190 -32.48 -12.82 33.98
C VAL A 190 -32.92 -13.17 32.56
N VAL A 191 -33.44 -12.18 31.82
CA VAL A 191 -33.83 -12.33 30.42
C VAL A 191 -32.94 -11.44 29.56
N LEU A 192 -32.14 -12.03 28.68
CA LEU A 192 -31.27 -11.34 27.74
C LEU A 192 -31.98 -11.25 26.38
N VAL A 193 -32.13 -10.04 25.84
CA VAL A 193 -32.99 -9.76 24.68
C VAL A 193 -32.19 -9.17 23.52
N TYR A 194 -32.03 -9.95 22.46
CA TYR A 194 -31.49 -9.51 21.18
C TYR A 194 -32.55 -8.81 20.31
N ASP A 195 -32.09 -7.85 19.51
CA ASP A 195 -32.84 -7.33 18.36
C ASP A 195 -33.08 -8.44 17.33
N SER A 196 -34.08 -8.28 16.46
CA SER A 196 -34.49 -9.32 15.50
C SER A 196 -33.47 -9.66 14.41
N ASP A 197 -32.36 -8.92 14.31
CA ASP A 197 -31.25 -9.17 13.38
C ASP A 197 -30.20 -10.14 13.94
N ILE A 198 -30.23 -10.44 15.25
CA ILE A 198 -29.27 -11.33 15.90
C ILE A 198 -29.96 -12.64 16.32
N ASP A 199 -29.82 -13.65 15.46
CA ASP A 199 -30.20 -15.04 15.75
C ASP A 199 -28.94 -15.93 15.87
N GLN A 200 -29.11 -17.25 16.06
CA GLN A 200 -28.01 -18.22 16.16
C GLN A 200 -27.06 -18.29 14.96
N ARG A 201 -27.44 -17.69 13.82
CA ARG A 201 -26.60 -17.64 12.62
C ARG A 201 -25.76 -16.37 12.58
N HIS A 202 -26.11 -15.35 13.38
CA HIS A 202 -25.41 -14.08 13.41
C HIS A 202 -24.08 -14.19 14.14
N LYS A 203 -23.01 -13.54 13.61
CA LYS A 203 -21.65 -13.63 14.18
C LYS A 203 -21.54 -13.18 15.63
N ARG A 204 -22.37 -12.22 16.04
CA ARG A 204 -22.42 -11.71 17.43
C ARG A 204 -23.37 -12.47 18.37
N TRP A 205 -23.94 -13.60 17.94
CA TRP A 205 -24.83 -14.42 18.77
C TRP A 205 -24.21 -14.82 20.11
N ALA A 206 -22.89 -15.06 20.16
CA ALA A 206 -22.18 -15.54 21.35
C ALA A 206 -22.12 -14.53 22.52
N ALA A 207 -22.42 -13.24 22.28
CA ALA A 207 -22.26 -12.19 23.29
C ALA A 207 -23.11 -12.42 24.56
N PHE A 208 -24.40 -12.69 24.43
CA PHE A 208 -25.31 -12.98 25.55
C PHE A 208 -25.21 -14.40 26.11
N PRO A 209 -24.94 -15.46 25.33
CA PRO A 209 -24.49 -16.75 25.86
C PRO A 209 -23.32 -16.63 26.83
N GLU A 210 -22.29 -15.86 26.47
CA GLU A 210 -21.14 -15.63 27.36
C GLU A 210 -21.54 -14.84 28.61
N LEU A 211 -22.38 -13.80 28.48
CA LEU A 211 -22.93 -13.10 29.63
C LEU A 211 -23.78 -14.02 30.53
N ALA A 212 -24.56 -14.94 29.95
CA ALA A 212 -25.38 -15.89 30.70
C ALA A 212 -24.51 -16.82 31.55
N GLU A 213 -23.39 -17.32 31.02
CA GLU A 213 -22.42 -18.10 31.81
C GLU A 213 -21.88 -17.30 33.00
N GLN A 214 -21.56 -16.03 32.80
CA GLN A 214 -21.10 -15.16 33.87
C GLN A 214 -22.18 -14.88 34.93
N LEU A 215 -23.44 -14.67 34.52
CA LEU A 215 -24.56 -14.48 35.44
C LEU A 215 -24.83 -15.75 36.27
N TYR A 216 -24.74 -16.93 35.66
CA TYR A 216 -24.83 -18.20 36.40
C TYR A 216 -23.67 -18.40 37.36
N ARG A 217 -22.43 -18.02 36.98
CA ARG A 217 -21.27 -18.01 37.88
C ARG A 217 -21.51 -17.13 39.11
N LEU A 218 -22.21 -16.02 38.94
CA LEU A 218 -22.61 -15.09 40.00
C LEU A 218 -23.94 -15.44 40.69
N GLY A 219 -24.46 -16.65 40.48
CA GLY A 219 -25.57 -17.20 41.26
C GLY A 219 -26.97 -17.04 40.66
N ALA A 220 -27.11 -16.52 39.44
CA ALA A 220 -28.43 -16.37 38.78
C ALA A 220 -29.24 -17.67 38.83
N LYS A 221 -30.51 -17.58 39.25
CA LYS A 221 -31.40 -18.74 39.37
C LYS A 221 -31.68 -19.33 37.98
N GLU A 222 -31.99 -18.47 37.03
CA GLU A 222 -32.36 -18.84 35.67
C GLU A 222 -31.97 -17.71 34.73
N VAL A 223 -31.37 -18.04 33.59
CA VAL A 223 -31.11 -17.09 32.51
C VAL A 223 -31.84 -17.56 31.26
N LYS A 224 -32.58 -16.67 30.61
CA LYS A 224 -33.22 -16.91 29.31
C LYS A 224 -32.63 -15.98 28.27
N ILE A 225 -32.44 -16.46 27.05
CA ILE A 225 -31.96 -15.66 25.91
C ILE A 225 -33.02 -15.70 24.84
N ILE A 226 -33.48 -14.53 24.40
CA ILE A 226 -34.51 -14.39 23.37
C ILE A 226 -34.04 -13.45 22.25
N THR A 227 -34.38 -13.81 21.02
CA THR A 227 -34.31 -12.92 19.85
C THR A 227 -35.72 -12.47 19.53
N LEU A 228 -35.93 -11.16 19.41
CA LEU A 228 -37.25 -10.64 19.04
C LEU A 228 -37.64 -11.11 17.63
N PRO A 229 -38.93 -11.44 17.40
CA PRO A 229 -39.39 -11.78 16.06
C PRO A 229 -39.36 -10.55 15.15
N LYS A 230 -39.11 -10.78 13.86
CA LYS A 230 -39.34 -9.76 12.84
C LYS A 230 -40.84 -9.47 12.76
N LEU A 231 -41.21 -8.21 12.59
CA LEU A 231 -42.59 -7.75 12.46
C LEU A 231 -42.76 -7.07 11.11
N GLU A 232 -43.76 -7.46 10.31
CA GLU A 232 -44.01 -6.88 8.98
C GLU A 232 -44.30 -5.37 9.05
N ALA A 233 -44.84 -4.88 10.17
CA ALA A 233 -45.15 -3.48 10.39
C ALA A 233 -43.91 -2.59 10.66
N VAL A 234 -42.71 -3.16 10.76
CA VAL A 234 -41.47 -2.46 11.06
C VAL A 234 -40.48 -2.69 9.91
N ASP A 235 -40.03 -1.60 9.29
CA ASP A 235 -39.01 -1.68 8.24
C ASP A 235 -37.62 -1.91 8.86
N GLY A 236 -36.93 -2.94 8.39
CA GLY A 236 -35.62 -3.33 8.90
C GLY A 236 -35.67 -4.20 10.16
N LYS A 237 -34.78 -3.91 11.11
CA LYS A 237 -34.64 -4.69 12.36
C LYS A 237 -35.60 -4.18 13.43
N VAL A 238 -36.11 -5.10 14.24
CA VAL A 238 -37.03 -4.81 15.35
C VAL A 238 -36.25 -4.79 16.65
N GLY A 239 -36.13 -3.60 17.25
CA GLY A 239 -35.72 -3.44 18.64
C GLY A 239 -36.88 -3.69 19.61
N LEU A 240 -36.58 -3.81 20.91
CA LEU A 240 -37.60 -3.96 21.95
C LEU A 240 -38.59 -2.78 21.99
N ASP A 241 -38.12 -1.55 21.74
CA ASP A 241 -38.99 -0.39 21.60
C ASP A 241 -39.91 -0.49 20.38
N ASP A 242 -39.36 -0.88 19.22
CA ASP A 242 -40.15 -1.09 17.99
C ASP A 242 -41.22 -2.18 18.19
N TYR A 243 -40.86 -3.28 18.87
CA TYR A 243 -41.77 -4.39 19.17
C TYR A 243 -42.97 -3.92 20.01
N LEU A 244 -42.71 -3.20 21.11
CA LEU A 244 -43.76 -2.70 22.00
C LEU A 244 -44.63 -1.65 21.30
N VAL A 245 -44.03 -0.72 20.56
CA VAL A 245 -44.74 0.33 19.82
C VAL A 245 -45.60 -0.26 18.70
N ALA A 246 -45.11 -1.27 17.96
CA ALA A 246 -45.86 -1.90 16.88
C ALA A 246 -47.15 -2.56 17.38
N TYR A 247 -47.09 -3.34 18.46
CA TYR A 247 -48.30 -3.95 19.04
C TYR A 247 -49.23 -2.91 19.64
N LYS A 248 -48.69 -1.89 20.31
CA LYS A 248 -49.50 -0.77 20.82
C LYS A 248 -50.27 -0.06 19.70
N ARG A 249 -49.63 0.18 18.55
CA ARG A 249 -50.27 0.77 17.35
C ARG A 249 -51.32 -0.15 16.74
N ALA A 250 -51.14 -1.46 16.84
CA ALA A 250 -52.13 -2.45 16.43
C ALA A 250 -53.31 -2.61 17.42
N GLY A 251 -53.31 -1.87 18.53
CA GLY A 251 -54.35 -1.97 19.57
C GLY A 251 -54.18 -3.17 20.50
N GLU A 252 -52.99 -3.77 20.54
CA GLU A 252 -52.66 -4.93 21.38
C GLU A 252 -51.73 -4.57 22.54
N ASP A 253 -51.73 -5.39 23.60
CA ASP A 253 -50.80 -5.27 24.72
C ASP A 253 -49.44 -5.89 24.36
N GLY A 254 -48.52 -5.04 23.89
CA GLY A 254 -47.15 -5.43 23.55
C GLY A 254 -46.36 -6.01 24.74
N ALA A 255 -46.62 -5.56 25.96
CA ALA A 255 -45.94 -6.07 27.15
C ALA A 255 -46.43 -7.49 27.51
N ALA A 256 -47.73 -7.76 27.36
CA ALA A 256 -48.27 -9.12 27.49
C ALA A 256 -47.71 -10.06 26.42
N ARG A 257 -47.60 -9.61 25.16
CA ARG A 257 -46.98 -10.38 24.07
C ARG A 257 -45.51 -10.70 24.37
N PHE A 258 -44.74 -9.71 24.84
CA PHE A 258 -43.35 -9.91 25.26
C PHE A 258 -43.24 -10.90 26.42
N ARG A 259 -44.06 -10.76 27.47
CA ARG A 259 -44.07 -11.72 28.60
C ARG A 259 -44.40 -13.14 28.13
N SER A 260 -45.34 -13.30 27.21
CA SER A 260 -45.64 -14.59 26.60
C SER A 260 -44.43 -15.18 25.85
N LEU A 261 -43.68 -14.36 25.11
CA LEU A 261 -42.43 -14.80 24.47
C LEU A 261 -41.40 -15.29 25.48
N VAL A 262 -41.23 -14.57 26.60
CA VAL A 262 -40.31 -14.95 27.69
C VAL A 262 -40.75 -16.24 28.39
N GLU A 263 -42.05 -16.43 28.61
CA GLU A 263 -42.59 -17.65 29.23
C GLU A 263 -42.30 -18.89 28.39
N HIS A 264 -42.49 -18.81 27.07
CA HIS A 264 -42.27 -19.92 26.14
C HIS A 264 -40.79 -20.14 25.79
N ALA A 265 -39.92 -19.17 26.06
CA ALA A 265 -38.48 -19.33 25.85
C ALA A 265 -37.87 -20.33 26.85
N PRO A 266 -37.06 -21.31 26.39
CA PRO A 266 -36.38 -22.23 27.29
C PRO A 266 -35.30 -21.52 28.12
N ALA A 267 -35.05 -22.03 29.32
CA ALA A 267 -33.90 -21.62 30.12
C ALA A 267 -32.59 -22.02 29.44
N TRP A 268 -31.58 -21.16 29.51
CA TRP A 268 -30.22 -21.46 29.11
C TRP A 268 -29.60 -22.47 30.08
N LEU A 269 -29.09 -23.58 29.55
CA LEU A 269 -28.27 -24.54 30.28
C LEU A 269 -26.81 -24.09 30.24
N PRO A 270 -26.21 -23.70 31.37
CA PRO A 270 -24.81 -23.31 31.38
C PRO A 270 -23.89 -24.52 31.22
N VAL A 271 -22.94 -24.42 30.30
CA VAL A 271 -21.94 -25.46 30.01
C VAL A 271 -20.51 -24.93 29.99
N GLY A 272 -20.34 -23.64 30.30
CA GLY A 272 -19.05 -22.95 30.41
C GLY A 272 -18.80 -22.44 31.82
N ALA A 273 -18.43 -21.16 31.95
CA ALA A 273 -17.97 -20.55 33.20
C ALA A 273 -19.01 -20.60 34.34
N GLY A 274 -20.31 -20.70 34.03
CA GLY A 274 -21.39 -20.78 35.02
C GLY A 274 -21.76 -22.20 35.44
N ALA A 275 -21.27 -23.22 34.73
CA ALA A 275 -21.76 -24.59 34.87
C ALA A 275 -21.50 -25.19 36.25
N GLU A 276 -20.34 -24.93 36.87
CA GLU A 276 -20.01 -25.44 38.22
C GLU A 276 -20.92 -24.84 39.29
N ALA A 277 -21.11 -23.52 39.29
CA ALA A 277 -21.96 -22.82 40.27
C ALA A 277 -23.43 -23.26 40.13
N PHE A 278 -23.91 -23.36 38.90
CA PHE A 278 -25.25 -23.85 38.60
C PHE A 278 -25.43 -25.30 39.07
N ALA A 279 -24.51 -26.21 38.70
CA ALA A 279 -24.60 -27.61 39.06
C ALA A 279 -24.54 -27.84 40.58
N ALA A 280 -23.67 -27.13 41.29
CA ALA A 280 -23.57 -27.25 42.74
C ALA A 280 -24.91 -26.96 43.42
N ARG A 281 -25.64 -25.94 42.95
CA ARG A 281 -26.97 -25.57 43.46
C ARG A 281 -28.04 -26.60 43.07
N GLU A 282 -28.13 -26.95 41.79
CA GLU A 282 -29.21 -27.83 41.32
C GLU A 282 -29.08 -29.26 41.86
N LEU A 283 -27.85 -29.76 42.03
CA LEU A 283 -27.60 -31.07 42.63
C LEU A 283 -28.04 -31.13 44.12
N ALA A 284 -27.99 -30.00 44.83
CA ALA A 284 -28.39 -29.88 46.23
C ALA A 284 -29.91 -29.74 46.44
N SER A 285 -30.69 -29.48 45.37
CA SER A 285 -32.11 -29.09 45.47
C SER A 285 -33.09 -30.20 45.92
N GLY A 286 -32.64 -31.46 45.95
CA GLY A 286 -33.47 -32.63 46.27
C GLY A 286 -34.49 -33.02 45.19
N ASP A 287 -34.69 -32.18 44.18
CA ASP A 287 -35.57 -32.40 43.03
C ASP A 287 -34.80 -33.11 41.90
N ILE A 288 -35.34 -34.25 41.43
CA ILE A 288 -34.69 -35.08 40.42
C ILE A 288 -34.54 -34.32 39.09
N GLU A 289 -35.52 -33.49 38.70
CA GLU A 289 -35.46 -32.75 37.43
C GLU A 289 -34.35 -31.70 37.47
N ARG A 290 -34.20 -31.01 38.61
CA ARG A 290 -33.09 -30.09 38.85
C ARG A 290 -31.75 -30.82 38.91
N GLN A 291 -31.68 -31.96 39.59
CA GLN A 291 -30.47 -32.78 39.60
C GLN A 291 -30.05 -33.22 38.19
N ILE A 292 -31.01 -33.52 37.31
CA ILE A 292 -30.77 -33.78 35.89
C ILE A 292 -30.17 -32.55 35.19
N LEU A 293 -30.71 -31.35 35.41
CA LEU A 293 -30.16 -30.10 34.85
C LEU A 293 -28.72 -29.86 35.35
N GLY A 294 -28.46 -30.02 36.64
CA GLY A 294 -27.11 -29.88 37.22
C GLY A 294 -26.11 -30.89 36.68
N ALA A 295 -26.54 -32.14 36.49
CA ALA A 295 -25.73 -33.17 35.85
C ALA A 295 -25.47 -32.87 34.36
N ALA A 296 -26.45 -32.31 33.64
CA ALA A 296 -26.30 -31.92 32.23
C ALA A 296 -25.29 -30.78 32.06
N ALA A 297 -25.32 -29.78 32.96
CA ALA A 297 -24.35 -28.70 32.99
C ALA A 297 -22.91 -29.21 33.19
N LEU A 298 -22.68 -30.07 34.19
CA LEU A 298 -21.36 -30.68 34.42
C LEU A 298 -20.90 -31.56 33.25
N LEU A 299 -21.83 -32.29 32.62
CA LEU A 299 -21.51 -33.12 31.46
C LEU A 299 -21.10 -32.27 30.26
N GLY A 300 -21.75 -31.12 30.05
CA GLY A 300 -21.37 -30.14 29.03
C GLY A 300 -19.98 -29.56 29.27
N LEU A 301 -19.68 -29.16 30.51
CA LEU A 301 -18.40 -28.57 30.91
C LEU A 301 -17.24 -29.58 30.85
N LEU A 302 -17.37 -30.70 31.55
CA LEU A 302 -16.27 -31.64 31.80
C LEU A 302 -16.06 -32.65 30.65
N LYS A 303 -17.07 -32.78 29.78
CA LYS A 303 -17.08 -33.74 28.65
C LYS A 303 -16.74 -35.18 29.07
N SER A 304 -16.98 -35.54 30.34
CA SER A 304 -16.58 -36.82 30.92
C SER A 304 -17.62 -37.37 31.89
N GLU A 305 -18.41 -38.34 31.44
CA GLU A 305 -19.44 -39.00 32.25
C GLU A 305 -18.90 -39.67 33.53
N PRO A 306 -17.73 -40.34 33.52
CA PRO A 306 -17.14 -40.89 34.75
C PRO A 306 -16.88 -39.82 35.83
N VAL A 307 -16.42 -38.64 35.42
CA VAL A 307 -16.14 -37.53 36.35
C VAL A 307 -17.46 -36.97 36.90
N VAL A 308 -18.47 -36.76 36.05
CA VAL A 308 -19.82 -36.32 36.48
C VAL A 308 -20.43 -37.31 37.46
N LYS A 309 -20.32 -38.62 37.18
CA LYS A 309 -20.78 -39.68 38.09
C LYS A 309 -20.10 -39.61 39.46
N ALA A 310 -18.80 -39.31 39.51
CA ALA A 310 -18.10 -39.11 40.77
C ALA A 310 -18.61 -37.88 41.52
N ARG A 311 -18.91 -36.77 40.82
CA ARG A 311 -19.52 -35.56 41.41
C ARG A 311 -20.92 -35.83 41.98
N LEU A 312 -21.78 -36.56 41.26
CA LEU A 312 -23.10 -36.98 41.75
C LEU A 312 -23.01 -37.78 43.05
N LYS A 313 -22.08 -38.74 43.13
CA LYS A 313 -21.86 -39.53 44.35
C LYS A 313 -21.39 -38.69 45.54
N ARG A 314 -20.56 -37.67 45.30
CA ARG A 314 -20.11 -36.72 46.32
C ARG A 314 -21.26 -35.83 46.80
N ALA A 315 -22.20 -35.48 45.93
CA ALA A 315 -23.43 -34.77 46.26
C ALA A 315 -24.50 -35.65 46.93
N GLY A 316 -24.19 -36.89 47.31
CA GLY A 316 -25.12 -37.81 48.00
C GLY A 316 -26.05 -38.60 47.07
N ILE A 317 -25.97 -38.41 45.74
CA ILE A 317 -26.82 -39.05 44.75
C ILE A 317 -26.20 -40.40 44.33
N ARG A 318 -26.57 -41.48 45.03
CA ARG A 318 -26.02 -42.83 44.77
C ARG A 318 -27.01 -43.79 44.11
N ARG A 319 -28.28 -43.76 44.49
CA ARG A 319 -29.25 -44.79 44.08
C ARG A 319 -29.74 -44.62 42.64
N TYR A 320 -30.04 -43.39 42.23
CA TYR A 320 -30.66 -43.05 40.93
C TYR A 320 -29.68 -42.32 39.99
N HIS A 321 -28.37 -42.40 40.25
CA HIS A 321 -27.37 -41.67 39.47
C HIS A 321 -27.37 -42.05 37.98
N LYS A 322 -27.80 -43.27 37.63
CA LYS A 322 -27.96 -43.70 36.23
C LYS A 322 -29.11 -42.95 35.55
N ASP A 323 -30.28 -42.94 36.16
CA ASP A 323 -31.47 -42.24 35.62
C ASP A 323 -31.21 -40.74 35.45
N ILE A 324 -30.46 -40.14 36.40
CA ILE A 324 -30.03 -38.74 36.32
C ILE A 324 -29.06 -38.50 35.16
N LEU A 325 -28.09 -39.38 34.93
CA LEU A 325 -27.16 -39.28 33.79
C LEU A 325 -27.87 -39.48 32.44
N ASP A 326 -28.82 -40.42 32.38
CA ASP A 326 -29.63 -40.67 31.18
C ASP A 326 -30.52 -39.45 30.85
N GLY A 327 -31.14 -38.85 31.86
CA GLY A 327 -31.82 -37.57 31.76
C GLY A 327 -30.88 -36.45 31.31
N ALA A 328 -29.69 -36.37 31.91
CA ALA A 328 -28.70 -35.33 31.63
C ALA A 328 -28.22 -35.37 30.18
N ARG A 329 -27.99 -36.56 29.61
CA ARG A 329 -27.65 -36.71 28.18
C ARG A 329 -28.75 -36.17 27.27
N ARG A 330 -30.01 -36.49 27.57
CA ARG A 330 -31.16 -35.98 26.78
C ARG A 330 -31.27 -34.46 26.87
N VAL A 331 -31.21 -33.91 28.08
CA VAL A 331 -31.24 -32.46 28.30
C VAL A 331 -30.08 -31.76 27.61
N LEU A 332 -28.85 -32.26 27.76
CA LEU A 332 -27.67 -31.68 27.12
C LEU A 332 -27.79 -31.73 25.60
N SER A 333 -28.26 -32.84 25.02
CA SER A 333 -28.48 -32.96 23.58
C SER A 333 -29.49 -31.93 23.08
N GLN A 334 -30.63 -31.78 23.76
CA GLN A 334 -31.64 -30.79 23.38
C GLN A 334 -31.17 -29.35 23.61
N ALA A 335 -30.33 -29.12 24.62
CA ALA A 335 -29.73 -27.83 24.88
C ALA A 335 -28.74 -27.47 23.77
N ARG A 336 -27.85 -28.39 23.36
CA ARG A 336 -26.93 -28.18 22.22
C ARG A 336 -27.67 -27.77 20.95
N GLU A 337 -28.70 -28.52 20.57
CA GLU A 337 -29.52 -28.19 19.39
C GLU A 337 -30.13 -26.78 19.46
N ARG A 338 -30.48 -26.32 20.67
CA ARG A 338 -31.11 -25.03 20.92
C ARG A 338 -30.15 -23.89 21.27
N GLN A 339 -28.87 -24.16 21.57
CA GLN A 339 -27.94 -23.18 22.11
C GLN A 339 -26.70 -22.97 21.21
N GLU A 340 -26.34 -23.98 20.41
CA GLU A 340 -25.16 -23.91 19.53
C GLU A 340 -25.38 -22.92 18.36
N PRO A 341 -24.35 -22.17 17.97
CA PRO A 341 -24.40 -21.35 16.77
C PRO A 341 -24.71 -22.20 15.53
N ARG A 342 -25.62 -21.73 14.67
CA ARG A 342 -26.09 -22.46 13.45
C ARG A 342 -25.54 -21.85 12.16
N ARG A 343 -24.31 -21.37 12.18
CA ARG A 343 -23.71 -20.67 11.03
C ARG A 343 -23.65 -21.62 9.81
N PRO A 344 -24.04 -21.18 8.60
CA PRO A 344 -23.63 -21.89 7.39
C PRO A 344 -22.09 -21.90 7.35
N PRO A 345 -21.45 -22.94 6.79
CA PRO A 345 -20.00 -22.95 6.62
C PRO A 345 -19.63 -21.75 5.73
N GLU A 346 -19.09 -20.70 6.35
CA GLU A 346 -18.37 -19.65 5.65
C GLU A 346 -17.08 -20.27 5.08
N PRO A 347 -16.54 -19.78 3.94
CA PRO A 347 -15.20 -20.17 3.52
C PRO A 347 -14.27 -19.95 4.71
N GLU A 348 -13.55 -21.00 5.11
CA GLU A 348 -12.73 -21.05 6.32
C GLU A 348 -11.90 -19.76 6.47
N GLU A 349 -12.36 -18.84 7.32
CA GLU A 349 -11.43 -18.07 8.12
C GLU A 349 -10.94 -19.08 9.16
N PRO A 350 -9.62 -19.38 9.20
CA PRO A 350 -9.10 -20.40 10.10
C PRO A 350 -9.51 -20.04 11.54
N GLU A 351 -9.84 -21.05 12.34
CA GLU A 351 -9.85 -20.89 13.80
C GLU A 351 -8.56 -20.15 14.19
N PRO A 352 -8.57 -19.16 15.11
CA PRO A 352 -7.32 -18.71 15.66
C PRO A 352 -6.71 -19.93 16.33
N GLU A 353 -5.74 -20.54 15.66
CA GLU A 353 -4.85 -21.53 16.24
C GLU A 353 -4.39 -20.95 17.59
N PRO A 354 -4.22 -21.77 18.65
CA PRO A 354 -3.62 -21.27 19.88
C PRO A 354 -2.37 -20.48 19.49
N GLN A 355 -2.35 -19.16 19.76
CA GLN A 355 -1.29 -18.29 19.24
C GLN A 355 0.05 -18.85 19.71
N VAL A 356 0.76 -19.46 18.75
CA VAL A 356 2.03 -20.10 18.96
C VAL A 356 3.04 -18.98 19.16
N LYS A 357 3.36 -18.68 20.42
CA LYS A 357 4.29 -17.59 20.72
C LYS A 357 5.67 -17.91 20.18
N THR A 358 6.19 -17.01 19.35
CA THR A 358 7.56 -17.14 18.85
C THR A 358 8.58 -16.94 19.95
N ILE A 359 9.82 -17.43 19.77
CA ILE A 359 10.90 -17.20 20.74
C ILE A 359 11.14 -15.68 20.98
N ALA A 360 10.91 -14.84 19.96
CA ALA A 360 10.98 -13.38 20.08
C ALA A 360 9.79 -12.73 20.79
N GLU A 361 8.65 -13.40 20.95
CA GLU A 361 7.52 -12.89 21.74
C GLU A 361 7.65 -13.29 23.21
N LEU A 362 8.37 -14.38 23.48
CA LEU A 362 8.69 -14.81 24.84
C LEU A 362 9.80 -13.94 25.48
N PHE A 363 10.60 -13.23 24.67
CA PHE A 363 11.76 -12.44 25.11
C PHE A 363 11.80 -11.07 24.42
N PRO A 364 12.35 -9.99 25.02
CA PRO A 364 12.89 -9.95 26.36
C PRO A 364 11.77 -9.98 27.41
N PRO A 365 11.92 -10.75 28.51
CA PRO A 365 10.96 -10.76 29.59
C PRO A 365 10.80 -9.35 30.17
N ALA A 366 9.60 -9.06 30.70
CA ALA A 366 9.42 -7.88 31.53
C ALA A 366 10.47 -7.87 32.66
N ALA A 367 11.02 -6.69 32.98
CA ALA A 367 12.10 -6.56 33.94
C ALA A 367 11.78 -7.29 35.26
N GLY A 368 12.62 -8.27 35.63
CA GLY A 368 12.44 -9.08 36.84
C GLY A 368 11.65 -10.39 36.66
N THR A 369 11.27 -10.77 35.44
CA THR A 369 10.65 -12.09 35.18
C THR A 369 11.75 -13.16 35.04
N PRO A 370 11.65 -14.32 35.72
CA PRO A 370 12.61 -15.42 35.59
C PRO A 370 12.70 -15.93 34.14
N PHE A 371 13.84 -16.50 33.73
CA PHE A 371 14.02 -17.21 32.45
C PHE A 371 13.22 -18.53 32.36
N ALA A 372 12.18 -18.72 33.18
CA ALA A 372 11.45 -19.97 33.34
C ALA A 372 10.75 -20.41 32.05
N ASP A 373 10.37 -19.46 31.19
CA ASP A 373 9.73 -19.70 29.90
C ASP A 373 10.73 -19.70 28.73
N PHE A 374 12.06 -19.70 29.02
CA PHE A 374 13.08 -19.72 27.97
C PHE A 374 13.18 -21.12 27.33
N PRO A 375 13.18 -21.23 26.00
CA PRO A 375 13.38 -22.51 25.33
C PRO A 375 14.80 -23.01 25.57
N VAL A 376 14.93 -24.02 26.42
CA VAL A 376 16.21 -24.66 26.73
C VAL A 376 16.30 -26.00 25.97
N PRO A 377 17.21 -26.15 24.99
CA PRO A 377 17.43 -27.41 24.30
C PRO A 377 17.89 -28.52 25.25
N GLU A 378 17.61 -29.78 24.90
CA GLU A 378 18.07 -30.94 25.66
C GLU A 378 19.59 -30.91 25.93
N GLY A 379 20.00 -31.23 27.15
CA GLY A 379 21.41 -31.20 27.58
C GLY A 379 21.92 -29.83 28.04
N TRP A 380 21.04 -28.83 28.15
CA TRP A 380 21.38 -27.49 28.62
C TRP A 380 20.48 -27.06 29.77
N THR A 381 20.91 -26.03 30.51
CA THR A 381 20.11 -25.35 31.53
C THR A 381 20.48 -23.88 31.64
N ILE A 382 19.58 -23.07 32.20
CA ILE A 382 19.84 -21.68 32.58
C ILE A 382 19.70 -21.59 34.10
N ASP A 383 20.75 -21.16 34.77
CA ASP A 383 20.75 -21.06 36.24
C ASP A 383 19.95 -19.83 36.74
N SER A 384 19.80 -19.74 38.07
CA SER A 384 19.10 -18.63 38.72
C SER A 384 19.74 -17.24 38.49
N LEU A 385 20.97 -17.19 37.99
CA LEU A 385 21.72 -15.98 37.66
C LEU A 385 21.64 -15.64 36.16
N GLY A 386 20.97 -16.47 35.35
CA GLY A 386 20.88 -16.29 33.90
C GLY A 386 22.14 -16.75 33.16
N GLN A 387 22.94 -17.65 33.73
CA GLN A 387 24.08 -18.25 33.05
C GLN A 387 23.62 -19.47 32.26
N ILE A 388 24.13 -19.61 31.03
CA ILE A 388 23.91 -20.81 30.24
C ILE A 388 24.91 -21.87 30.70
N CYS A 389 24.41 -23.05 31.04
CA CYS A 389 25.21 -24.18 31.50
C CYS A 389 24.93 -25.42 30.64
N THR A 390 25.95 -26.25 30.42
CA THR A 390 25.75 -27.62 29.94
C THR A 390 25.31 -28.51 31.09
N GLN A 391 24.35 -29.40 30.87
CA GLN A 391 23.87 -30.32 31.89
C GLN A 391 24.37 -31.74 31.59
N THR A 392 25.09 -32.32 32.54
CA THR A 392 25.53 -33.72 32.49
C THR A 392 24.76 -34.51 33.55
N PHE A 393 24.13 -35.60 33.12
CA PHE A 393 23.47 -36.53 34.03
C PHE A 393 24.42 -37.67 34.34
N ASP A 394 24.71 -37.87 35.62
CA ASP A 394 25.47 -39.01 36.09
C ASP A 394 24.50 -40.16 36.38
N GLU A 395 24.53 -41.19 35.53
CA GLU A 395 23.66 -42.36 35.65
C GLU A 395 23.93 -43.20 36.91
N GLU A 396 25.11 -43.10 37.52
CA GLU A 396 25.48 -43.86 38.72
C GLU A 396 24.99 -43.19 40.00
N THR A 397 25.07 -41.86 40.08
CA THR A 397 24.64 -41.09 41.26
C THR A 397 23.20 -40.61 41.16
N GLY A 398 22.64 -40.55 39.95
CA GLY A 398 21.34 -39.95 39.67
C GLY A 398 21.36 -38.42 39.81
N GLU A 399 22.54 -37.82 39.94
CA GLU A 399 22.71 -36.37 40.09
C GLU A 399 22.94 -35.70 38.74
N SER A 400 22.49 -34.45 38.60
CA SER A 400 22.76 -33.62 37.43
C SER A 400 23.74 -32.53 37.81
N GLU A 401 24.85 -32.45 37.08
CA GLU A 401 25.85 -31.39 37.23
C GLU A 401 25.64 -30.34 36.13
N ALA A 402 25.74 -29.05 36.49
CA ALA A 402 25.57 -27.93 35.59
C ALA A 402 26.89 -27.17 35.46
N ASP A 403 27.52 -27.26 34.29
CA ASP A 403 28.80 -26.62 33.96
C ASP A 403 28.57 -25.27 33.28
N PRO A 404 28.96 -24.12 33.89
CA PRO A 404 28.79 -22.81 33.30
C PRO A 404 29.54 -22.63 31.98
N VAL A 405 28.87 -22.08 30.97
CA VAL A 405 29.44 -21.79 29.64
C VAL A 405 29.63 -20.30 29.42
N ILE A 406 28.59 -19.52 29.68
CA ILE A 406 28.60 -18.07 29.49
C ILE A 406 27.74 -17.39 30.55
N ALA A 407 28.27 -16.29 31.11
CA ALA A 407 27.68 -15.57 32.24
C ALA A 407 26.50 -14.65 31.86
N CYS A 408 25.84 -14.92 30.73
CA CYS A 408 24.66 -14.21 30.29
C CYS A 408 23.76 -15.10 29.42
N VAL A 409 22.46 -14.82 29.42
CA VAL A 409 21.53 -15.47 28.49
C VAL A 409 21.76 -14.93 27.09
N VAL A 410 21.82 -15.87 26.14
CA VAL A 410 21.96 -15.62 24.71
C VAL A 410 20.81 -16.31 23.99
N ALA A 411 20.07 -15.56 23.18
CA ALA A 411 18.89 -16.02 22.47
C ALA A 411 19.08 -15.85 20.96
N LEU A 412 18.57 -16.82 20.19
CA LEU A 412 18.21 -16.57 18.80
C LEU A 412 16.78 -16.04 18.80
N ALA A 413 16.59 -14.83 18.29
CA ALA A 413 15.29 -14.17 18.24
C ALA A 413 14.64 -14.29 16.86
N GLY A 414 15.38 -14.62 15.82
CA GLY A 414 14.79 -14.77 14.49
C GLY A 414 15.78 -15.20 13.43
N ILE A 415 15.23 -15.62 12.29
CA ILE A 415 15.97 -16.06 11.11
C ILE A 415 15.51 -15.19 9.94
N MET A 416 16.41 -14.48 9.31
CA MET A 416 16.18 -13.72 8.09
C MET A 416 16.73 -14.51 6.89
N VAL A 417 15.84 -14.95 6.01
CA VAL A 417 16.17 -15.70 4.80
C VAL A 417 16.17 -14.76 3.60
N PRO A 418 17.29 -14.63 2.88
CA PRO A 418 17.33 -13.88 1.63
C PRO A 418 16.32 -14.37 0.59
N ALA A 419 15.58 -13.44 -0.01
CA ALA A 419 14.60 -13.75 -1.05
C ALA A 419 15.27 -14.16 -2.39
N ASP A 420 16.51 -13.71 -2.61
CA ASP A 420 17.31 -14.00 -3.80
C ASP A 420 18.43 -15.02 -3.48
N GLN A 421 18.73 -15.91 -4.43
CA GLN A 421 19.72 -16.98 -4.25
C GLN A 421 21.16 -16.46 -4.00
N GLY A 422 21.92 -17.17 -3.18
CA GLY A 422 23.37 -16.94 -2.99
C GLY A 422 23.74 -15.90 -1.93
N GLU A 423 22.83 -15.59 -1.00
CA GLU A 423 23.10 -14.79 0.19
C GLU A 423 22.99 -15.67 1.45
N ASP A 424 23.84 -15.40 2.45
CA ASP A 424 23.82 -16.13 3.71
C ASP A 424 22.57 -15.78 4.52
N THR A 425 21.93 -16.79 5.12
CA THR A 425 20.89 -16.59 6.13
C THR A 425 21.44 -15.72 7.26
N ILE A 426 20.69 -14.67 7.63
CA ILE A 426 21.05 -13.78 8.74
C ILE A 426 20.26 -14.20 9.97
N TYR A 427 20.87 -14.18 11.14
CA TYR A 427 20.24 -14.52 12.41
C TYR A 427 20.14 -13.27 13.27
N ASP A 428 19.00 -13.07 13.92
CA ASP A 428 18.83 -12.06 14.97
C ASP A 428 19.26 -12.67 16.31
N LEU A 429 20.33 -12.13 16.89
CA LEU A 429 20.99 -12.64 18.08
C LEU A 429 20.88 -11.61 19.20
N TRP A 430 20.32 -12.02 20.34
CA TRP A 430 20.15 -11.17 21.50
C TRP A 430 20.92 -11.71 22.70
N TRP A 431 21.47 -10.83 23.54
CA TRP A 431 22.06 -11.23 24.81
C TRP A 431 21.84 -10.18 25.90
N TYR A 432 21.68 -10.65 27.14
CA TYR A 432 21.44 -9.77 28.28
C TYR A 432 22.75 -9.41 28.98
N LYS A 433 23.07 -8.12 29.07
CA LYS A 433 24.28 -7.65 29.76
C LYS A 433 24.06 -6.24 30.32
N ASP A 434 24.69 -5.93 31.45
CA ASP A 434 24.72 -4.59 32.04
C ASP A 434 23.33 -3.98 32.30
N GLY A 435 22.35 -4.83 32.65
CA GLY A 435 20.98 -4.40 32.93
C GLY A 435 20.10 -4.18 31.71
N GLY A 436 20.55 -4.59 30.51
CA GLY A 436 19.80 -4.42 29.27
C GLY A 436 20.00 -5.55 28.26
N TRP A 437 19.08 -5.61 27.28
CA TRP A 437 19.19 -6.52 26.14
C TRP A 437 19.94 -5.85 25.00
N ASN A 438 20.98 -6.52 24.52
CA ASN A 438 21.74 -6.16 23.33
C ASN A 438 21.26 -7.01 22.15
N LYS A 439 21.22 -6.44 20.94
CA LYS A 439 20.66 -7.09 19.75
C LYS A 439 21.56 -6.87 18.54
N ILE A 440 21.82 -7.91 17.76
CA ILE A 440 22.58 -7.82 16.50
C ILE A 440 22.01 -8.74 15.43
N GLN A 441 22.22 -8.36 14.17
CA GLN A 441 21.97 -9.21 13.02
C GLN A 441 23.30 -9.69 12.45
N ALA A 442 23.48 -11.00 12.34
CA ALA A 442 24.73 -11.60 11.88
C ALA A 442 24.51 -12.70 10.83
N ALA A 443 25.33 -12.72 9.79
CA ALA A 443 25.29 -13.78 8.79
C ALA A 443 25.66 -15.13 9.43
N GLY A 444 24.98 -16.22 9.04
CA GLY A 444 25.23 -17.56 9.57
C GLY A 444 26.68 -18.02 9.36
N GLY A 445 27.28 -17.69 8.21
CA GLY A 445 28.69 -17.98 7.93
C GLY A 445 29.70 -17.22 8.81
N MET A 446 29.23 -16.20 9.55
CA MET A 446 29.99 -15.47 10.56
C MET A 446 29.70 -16.00 11.97
N LEU A 447 28.41 -16.21 12.29
CA LEU A 447 27.95 -16.61 13.63
C LEU A 447 28.30 -18.06 13.99
N PHE A 448 28.19 -18.99 13.03
CA PHE A 448 28.44 -20.42 13.24
C PHE A 448 29.86 -20.85 12.82
N ASN A 449 30.79 -19.88 12.73
CA ASN A 449 32.19 -20.13 12.42
C ASN A 449 33.08 -19.64 13.56
N VAL A 450 33.78 -20.56 14.21
CA VAL A 450 34.58 -20.33 15.42
C VAL A 450 35.55 -19.15 15.29
N SER A 451 36.36 -19.13 14.22
CA SER A 451 37.40 -18.12 14.05
C SER A 451 36.85 -16.73 13.73
N LYS A 452 35.66 -16.65 13.12
CA LYS A 452 35.00 -15.37 12.82
C LYS A 452 34.15 -14.87 13.99
N ALA A 453 33.49 -15.79 14.69
CA ALA A 453 32.54 -15.48 15.76
C ALA A 453 33.24 -14.93 17.01
N VAL A 454 34.41 -15.49 17.38
CA VAL A 454 35.14 -15.07 18.58
C VAL A 454 35.49 -13.58 18.54
N ASP A 455 36.15 -13.12 17.47
CA ASP A 455 36.54 -11.72 17.31
C ASP A 455 35.32 -10.81 17.17
N PHE A 456 34.31 -11.26 16.42
CA PHE A 456 33.11 -10.46 16.15
C PHE A 456 32.28 -10.22 17.41
N LEU A 457 31.95 -11.27 18.16
CA LEU A 457 31.06 -11.19 19.33
C LEU A 457 31.78 -10.57 20.53
N ALA A 458 33.08 -10.83 20.70
CA ALA A 458 33.88 -10.17 21.74
C ALA A 458 33.97 -8.66 21.53
N ASN A 459 34.17 -8.19 20.28
CA ASN A 459 34.19 -6.76 19.96
C ASN A 459 32.84 -6.06 20.20
N LEU A 460 31.74 -6.80 20.19
CA LEU A 460 30.40 -6.31 20.51
C LEU A 460 30.10 -6.36 22.02
N GLY A 461 31.05 -6.84 22.83
CA GLY A 461 30.96 -6.86 24.29
C GLY A 461 30.29 -8.11 24.86
N MET A 462 30.03 -9.15 24.07
CA MET A 462 29.55 -10.44 24.58
C MET A 462 30.70 -11.15 25.34
N PRO A 463 30.44 -11.80 26.50
CA PRO A 463 31.49 -12.43 27.31
C PRO A 463 31.94 -13.78 26.72
N VAL A 464 32.59 -13.72 25.56
CA VAL A 464 33.17 -14.87 24.85
C VAL A 464 34.68 -14.75 24.67
N ASP A 465 35.35 -15.89 24.69
CA ASP A 465 36.78 -16.03 24.44
C ASP A 465 37.08 -17.36 23.72
N SER A 466 38.36 -17.66 23.53
CA SER A 466 38.80 -18.90 22.86
C SER A 466 38.44 -20.19 23.60
N THR A 467 38.08 -20.11 24.88
CA THR A 467 37.77 -21.27 25.73
C THR A 467 36.28 -21.62 25.72
N ASN A 468 35.38 -20.63 25.62
CA ASN A 468 33.94 -20.87 25.67
C ASN A 468 33.20 -20.76 24.32
N ILE A 469 33.79 -20.11 23.30
CA ILE A 469 33.09 -19.82 22.02
C ILE A 469 32.56 -21.07 21.31
N MET A 470 33.27 -22.19 21.38
CA MET A 470 32.84 -23.46 20.79
C MET A 470 31.49 -23.90 21.38
N LYS A 471 31.37 -23.88 22.71
CA LYS A 471 30.14 -24.26 23.42
C LYS A 471 29.02 -23.25 23.16
N VAL A 472 29.33 -21.95 23.06
CA VAL A 472 28.35 -20.92 22.68
C VAL A 472 27.81 -21.15 21.27
N ILE A 473 28.65 -21.49 20.29
CA ILE A 473 28.20 -21.84 18.94
C ILE A 473 27.34 -23.11 18.96
N THR A 474 27.70 -24.11 19.78
CA THR A 474 26.88 -25.31 19.97
C THR A 474 25.51 -24.98 20.57
N TRP A 475 25.44 -24.10 21.57
CA TRP A 475 24.19 -23.58 22.13
C TRP A 475 23.32 -22.89 21.07
N LEU A 476 23.91 -22.01 20.25
CA LEU A 476 23.18 -21.36 19.15
C LEU A 476 22.69 -22.37 18.10
N GLY A 477 23.48 -23.40 17.81
CA GLY A 477 23.08 -24.51 16.94
C GLY A 477 21.91 -25.27 17.52
N ALA A 478 21.97 -25.60 18.81
CA ALA A 478 20.91 -26.30 19.53
C ALA A 478 19.62 -25.48 19.60
N LEU A 479 19.67 -24.16 19.83
CA LEU A 479 18.51 -23.28 19.77
C LEU A 479 17.86 -23.22 18.39
N ARG A 480 18.68 -23.16 17.33
CA ARG A 480 18.18 -23.22 15.95
C ARG A 480 17.47 -24.56 15.70
N ASP A 481 18.10 -25.66 16.12
CA ASP A 481 17.61 -27.03 15.88
C ASP A 481 16.38 -27.36 16.74
N TYR A 482 16.29 -26.81 17.95
CA TYR A 482 15.14 -26.91 18.86
C TYR A 482 13.83 -26.47 18.17
N THR A 483 13.89 -25.45 17.32
CA THR A 483 12.70 -24.97 16.58
C THR A 483 12.20 -25.91 15.49
N PHE A 484 12.98 -26.93 15.13
CA PHE A 484 12.53 -28.01 14.24
C PHE A 484 11.88 -29.14 15.03
N THR A 485 12.32 -29.38 16.26
CA THR A 485 11.80 -30.48 17.11
C THR A 485 10.61 -30.05 17.96
N HIS A 486 10.41 -28.74 18.18
CA HIS A 486 9.35 -28.15 18.98
C HIS A 486 8.61 -27.06 18.19
N PRO A 487 7.64 -27.42 17.32
CA PRO A 487 6.95 -26.47 16.44
C PRO A 487 6.07 -25.45 17.19
N ASP A 488 5.80 -25.69 18.48
CA ASP A 488 5.00 -24.82 19.35
C ASP A 488 5.77 -23.55 19.82
N HIS A 489 7.06 -23.43 19.48
CA HIS A 489 7.89 -22.25 19.76
C HIS A 489 8.82 -21.94 18.57
N PRO A 490 8.29 -21.56 17.41
CA PRO A 490 9.10 -21.35 16.23
C PRO A 490 9.95 -20.08 16.37
N LEU A 491 11.13 -20.11 15.75
CA LEU A 491 11.85 -18.87 15.46
C LEU A 491 11.08 -18.10 14.38
N PRO A 492 10.81 -16.80 14.58
CA PRO A 492 10.28 -15.95 13.53
C PRO A 492 11.18 -16.04 12.29
N VAL A 493 10.60 -16.39 11.15
CA VAL A 493 11.30 -16.34 9.87
C VAL A 493 10.90 -15.05 9.17
N LYS A 494 11.89 -14.22 8.85
CA LYS A 494 11.76 -12.97 8.12
C LYS A 494 12.31 -13.14 6.72
N ILE A 495 11.70 -12.51 5.73
CA ILE A 495 12.22 -12.56 4.35
C ILE A 495 13.03 -11.30 4.10
N LEU A 496 14.31 -11.49 3.80
CA LEU A 496 15.20 -10.40 3.49
C LEU A 496 15.13 -10.08 2.00
N VAL A 497 14.47 -8.97 1.70
CA VAL A 497 14.39 -8.46 0.33
C VAL A 497 15.42 -7.35 0.17
N ALA A 498 16.18 -7.39 -0.94
CA ALA A 498 17.21 -6.41 -1.26
C ALA A 498 16.88 -5.55 -2.49
N ARG A 499 15.72 -5.79 -3.13
CA ARG A 499 15.20 -5.02 -4.26
C ARG A 499 13.70 -5.19 -4.43
N SER A 500 13.05 -4.31 -5.17
CA SER A 500 11.69 -4.58 -5.63
C SER A 500 11.66 -5.74 -6.65
N GLY A 501 10.47 -6.28 -6.85
CA GLY A 501 10.17 -7.17 -7.96
C GLY A 501 9.92 -8.62 -7.58
N TRP A 502 10.02 -9.50 -8.56
CA TRP A 502 9.73 -10.93 -8.39
C TRP A 502 10.88 -11.65 -7.69
N HIS A 503 10.53 -12.44 -6.67
CA HIS A 503 11.42 -13.31 -5.91
C HIS A 503 10.86 -14.74 -5.80
N LYS A 504 11.78 -15.71 -5.75
CA LYS A 504 11.52 -17.13 -5.51
C LYS A 504 12.38 -17.56 -4.32
N PRO A 505 11.92 -17.35 -3.07
CA PRO A 505 12.68 -17.75 -1.89
C PRO A 505 13.00 -19.25 -1.93
N GLN A 506 14.17 -19.64 -1.43
CA GLN A 506 14.55 -21.04 -1.25
C GLN A 506 14.39 -21.44 0.22
N GLY A 507 13.83 -22.63 0.47
CA GLY A 507 13.68 -23.21 1.80
C GLY A 507 12.32 -23.87 2.01
N GLU A 508 12.26 -24.87 2.88
CA GLU A 508 11.03 -25.62 3.15
C GLU A 508 9.93 -24.77 3.81
N ARG A 509 10.33 -23.67 4.49
CA ARG A 509 9.46 -22.82 5.29
C ARG A 509 8.67 -21.75 4.50
N ILE A 510 9.09 -21.38 3.28
CA ILE A 510 8.39 -20.38 2.45
C ILE A 510 8.26 -20.93 1.03
N LYS A 511 7.04 -21.22 0.60
CA LYS A 511 6.74 -21.78 -0.74
C LYS A 511 6.00 -20.77 -1.59
N GLY A 512 6.40 -20.64 -2.86
CA GLY A 512 5.71 -19.84 -3.87
C GLY A 512 6.47 -18.59 -4.31
N GLU A 513 6.10 -18.06 -5.48
CA GLU A 513 6.56 -16.76 -5.96
C GLU A 513 6.02 -15.63 -5.08
N MET A 514 6.84 -14.61 -4.86
CA MET A 514 6.43 -13.37 -4.21
C MET A 514 6.84 -12.16 -5.05
N PHE A 515 6.21 -11.02 -4.78
CA PHE A 515 6.55 -9.74 -5.37
C PHE A 515 6.79 -8.69 -4.28
N ALA A 516 7.92 -8.01 -4.31
CA ALA A 516 8.22 -6.92 -3.38
C ALA A 516 7.98 -5.54 -4.04
N VAL A 517 7.28 -4.64 -3.35
CA VAL A 517 7.11 -3.23 -3.75
C VAL A 517 7.55 -2.35 -2.59
N GLY A 518 8.81 -1.92 -2.60
CA GLY A 518 9.38 -1.28 -1.43
C GLY A 518 9.25 -2.23 -0.22
N ARG A 519 8.70 -1.74 0.89
CA ARG A 519 8.55 -2.54 2.12
C ARG A 519 7.47 -3.63 2.04
N ASP A 520 6.57 -3.55 1.07
CA ASP A 520 5.45 -4.47 0.98
C ASP A 520 5.82 -5.75 0.24
N ILE A 521 5.54 -6.91 0.83
CA ILE A 521 5.67 -8.21 0.16
C ILE A 521 4.28 -8.75 -0.16
N PHE A 522 4.08 -9.12 -1.41
CA PHE A 522 2.87 -9.72 -1.92
C PHE A 522 3.14 -11.20 -2.22
N THR A 523 2.25 -12.07 -1.75
CA THR A 523 2.27 -13.52 -2.00
C THR A 523 0.93 -13.97 -2.57
N THR A 524 0.82 -15.25 -2.94
CA THR A 524 -0.47 -15.86 -3.32
C THR A 524 -1.48 -15.86 -2.18
N ALA A 525 -1.02 -15.83 -0.91
CA ALA A 525 -1.87 -15.80 0.28
C ALA A 525 -2.35 -14.37 0.64
N GLY A 526 -1.79 -13.32 0.02
CA GLY A 526 -2.12 -11.93 0.31
C GLY A 526 -0.89 -11.05 0.55
N ARG A 527 -1.13 -9.82 1.03
CA ARG A 527 -0.10 -8.84 1.39
C ARG A 527 0.40 -9.10 2.80
N VAL A 528 1.71 -9.09 2.97
CA VAL A 528 2.41 -9.10 4.27
C VAL A 528 3.05 -7.72 4.47
N ASP A 529 2.73 -7.05 5.58
CA ASP A 529 3.31 -5.75 5.92
C ASP A 529 4.75 -5.93 6.44
N GLY A 530 5.68 -5.09 5.97
CA GLY A 530 7.06 -5.06 6.44
C GLY A 530 7.32 -3.92 7.43
N GLU A 531 7.63 -4.22 8.68
CA GLU A 531 8.20 -3.25 9.64
C GLU A 531 9.68 -2.96 9.28
N ALA A 532 10.27 -1.77 9.39
CA ALA A 532 10.13 -0.75 10.43
C ALA A 532 10.56 0.67 9.97
N GLY A 533 10.08 1.67 10.72
CA GLY A 533 10.57 3.05 10.76
C GLY A 533 9.53 4.05 11.28
N GLU A 534 9.48 4.23 12.60
CA GLU A 534 8.82 5.29 13.40
C GLU A 534 7.58 6.01 12.82
N THR A 535 6.42 5.35 12.91
CA THR A 535 5.15 6.05 13.21
C THR A 535 4.40 5.23 14.24
N ALA A 536 4.00 5.87 15.34
CA ALA A 536 3.49 5.25 16.57
C ALA A 536 2.14 4.50 16.48
N ASP A 537 1.65 4.16 15.28
CA ASP A 537 0.32 3.58 15.08
C ASP A 537 0.29 2.62 13.86
N ALA A 538 1.11 1.56 13.87
CA ALA A 538 0.94 0.44 12.92
C ALA A 538 0.62 -0.84 13.69
N PRO A 539 -0.42 -1.62 13.31
CA PRO A 539 -0.71 -2.90 13.95
C PRO A 539 0.35 -3.94 13.55
N GLU A 540 0.82 -4.71 14.54
CA GLU A 540 1.61 -5.93 14.34
C GLU A 540 0.80 -6.92 13.47
N SER A 541 1.45 -7.52 12.46
CA SER A 541 0.84 -8.53 11.59
C SER A 541 1.54 -9.89 11.76
N ASP A 542 0.76 -10.97 11.91
CA ASP A 542 1.18 -12.38 12.10
C ASP A 542 1.85 -13.05 10.87
N HIS A 543 2.55 -12.29 10.03
CA HIS A 543 3.19 -12.79 8.80
C HIS A 543 4.64 -12.32 8.69
N PRO A 544 5.52 -13.09 8.01
CA PRO A 544 6.98 -12.93 8.07
C PRO A 544 7.40 -11.48 7.77
N LEU A 545 7.76 -10.77 8.84
CA LEU A 545 8.24 -9.38 8.81
C LEU A 545 9.36 -9.26 7.77
N SER A 546 9.17 -8.40 6.77
CA SER A 546 10.21 -8.13 5.78
C SER A 546 11.12 -7.00 6.28
N GLU A 547 12.37 -7.33 6.54
CA GLU A 547 13.40 -6.33 6.82
C GLU A 547 14.35 -6.20 5.62
N TRP A 548 14.76 -4.97 5.34
CA TRP A 548 15.77 -4.71 4.33
C TRP A 548 17.15 -5.10 4.87
N SER A 549 17.92 -5.84 4.07
CA SER A 549 19.27 -6.30 4.45
C SER A 549 20.08 -5.19 5.12
N SER A 550 20.64 -5.49 6.30
CA SER A 550 21.55 -4.60 7.01
C SER A 550 22.80 -4.23 6.19
N GLY A 551 23.09 -4.98 5.12
CA GLY A 551 24.12 -4.69 4.12
C GLY A 551 23.77 -3.63 3.06
N ILE A 552 22.56 -3.04 3.11
CA ILE A 552 22.09 -2.02 2.15
C ILE A 552 22.63 -0.65 2.52
N GLY A 553 23.26 0.01 1.56
CA GLY A 553 23.88 1.32 1.77
C GLY A 553 22.85 2.42 2.04
N ALA A 554 23.25 3.51 2.72
CA ALA A 554 22.37 4.63 3.04
C ALA A 554 21.62 5.21 1.81
N GLY A 555 22.27 5.25 0.65
CA GLY A 555 21.66 5.72 -0.60
C GLY A 555 20.56 4.81 -1.14
N GLU A 556 20.68 3.48 -0.96
CA GLU A 556 19.64 2.52 -1.34
C GLU A 556 18.44 2.62 -0.39
N LYS A 557 18.69 2.78 0.92
CA LYS A 557 17.62 3.03 1.91
C LYS A 557 16.77 4.25 1.55
N GLN A 558 17.41 5.34 1.08
CA GLN A 558 16.69 6.53 0.61
C GLN A 558 15.86 6.29 -0.65
N MET A 559 16.31 5.42 -1.56
CA MET A 559 15.53 5.03 -2.74
C MET A 559 14.28 4.25 -2.36
N LEU A 560 14.43 3.34 -1.41
CA LEU A 560 13.36 2.47 -0.93
C LEU A 560 12.28 3.20 -0.15
N ALA A 561 12.66 4.22 0.64
CA ALA A 561 11.71 5.04 1.38
C ALA A 561 10.67 5.74 0.49
N ALA A 562 11.00 5.99 -0.79
CA ALA A 562 10.08 6.60 -1.74
C ALA A 562 9.02 5.63 -2.28
N ILE A 563 9.28 4.31 -2.23
CA ILE A 563 8.38 3.26 -2.74
C ILE A 563 7.33 2.93 -1.67
N THR A 564 6.49 3.91 -1.34
CA THR A 564 5.46 3.83 -0.30
C THR A 564 4.08 4.24 -0.83
N ALA A 565 3.02 3.88 -0.13
CA ALA A 565 1.66 4.29 -0.47
C ALA A 565 1.14 5.35 0.49
N ARG A 566 0.34 6.29 -0.01
CA ARG A 566 -0.35 7.32 0.78
C ARG A 566 -1.69 7.64 0.14
N GLY A 567 -2.71 7.82 0.97
CA GLY A 567 -4.06 8.12 0.51
C GLY A 567 -4.88 6.85 0.36
N THR A 568 -5.68 6.76 -0.70
CA THR A 568 -6.63 5.67 -0.94
C THR A 568 -6.52 5.12 -2.37
N LEU A 569 -6.79 3.82 -2.53
CA LEU A 569 -6.87 3.18 -3.84
C LEU A 569 -7.94 3.84 -4.73
N ASP A 570 -9.12 4.11 -4.17
CA ASP A 570 -10.24 4.72 -4.91
C ASP A 570 -9.96 6.18 -5.29
N GLY A 571 -9.29 6.94 -4.42
CA GLY A 571 -8.80 8.29 -4.72
C GLY A 571 -7.83 8.29 -5.89
N GLN A 572 -6.81 7.42 -5.83
CA GLN A 572 -5.82 7.29 -6.90
C GLN A 572 -6.47 6.82 -8.22
N LYS A 573 -7.32 5.79 -8.17
CA LYS A 573 -8.03 5.25 -9.35
C LYS A 573 -8.84 6.35 -10.06
N ARG A 574 -9.68 7.08 -9.32
CA ARG A 574 -10.50 8.17 -9.88
C ARG A 574 -9.64 9.25 -10.53
N THR A 575 -8.54 9.63 -9.88
CA THR A 575 -7.60 10.64 -10.38
C THR A 575 -6.97 10.19 -11.71
N TYR A 576 -6.49 8.95 -11.81
CA TYR A 576 -5.86 8.45 -13.03
C TYR A 576 -6.87 8.36 -14.18
N LEU A 577 -8.05 7.78 -13.95
CA LEU A 577 -9.07 7.65 -14.99
C LEU A 577 -9.53 9.01 -15.54
N LYS A 578 -9.72 10.01 -14.67
CA LYS A 578 -10.01 11.40 -15.07
C LYS A 578 -8.97 11.95 -16.05
N TYR A 579 -7.68 11.72 -15.78
CA TYR A 579 -6.62 12.25 -16.63
C TYR A 579 -6.34 11.41 -17.88
N PHE A 580 -6.64 10.11 -17.86
CA PHE A 580 -6.51 9.24 -19.03
C PHE A 580 -7.47 9.64 -20.14
N GLU A 581 -8.71 10.00 -19.78
CA GLU A 581 -9.71 10.48 -20.72
C GLU A 581 -9.26 11.76 -21.44
N LYS A 582 -8.61 12.67 -20.71
CA LYS A 582 -8.12 13.94 -21.26
C LYS A 582 -6.77 13.81 -21.97
N TYR A 583 -5.88 12.95 -21.48
CA TYR A 583 -4.49 12.83 -21.91
C TYR A 583 -4.09 11.36 -22.13
N PRO A 584 -4.32 10.81 -23.33
CA PRO A 584 -3.97 9.42 -23.64
C PRO A 584 -2.47 9.08 -23.43
N LEU A 585 -1.56 10.04 -23.63
CA LEU A 585 -0.13 9.84 -23.33
C LEU A 585 0.13 9.61 -21.84
N ALA A 586 -0.67 10.18 -20.92
CA ALA A 586 -0.55 9.88 -19.48
C ALA A 586 -0.94 8.42 -19.19
N ALA A 587 -1.94 7.89 -19.90
CA ALA A 587 -2.31 6.48 -19.84
C ALA A 587 -1.17 5.59 -20.37
N PHE A 588 -0.59 5.95 -21.53
CA PHE A 588 0.55 5.22 -22.10
C PHE A 588 1.75 5.19 -21.15
N PHE A 589 2.13 6.34 -20.58
CA PHE A 589 3.21 6.42 -19.60
C PHE A 589 2.89 5.60 -18.35
N THR A 590 1.65 5.60 -17.86
CA THR A 590 1.25 4.70 -16.76
C THR A 590 1.41 3.23 -17.14
N GLY A 591 1.06 2.88 -18.38
CA GLY A 591 1.32 1.55 -18.96
C GLY A 591 2.79 1.18 -18.98
N ALA A 592 3.68 2.14 -19.30
CA ALA A 592 5.12 1.96 -19.19
C ALA A 592 5.55 1.68 -17.73
N GLY A 593 4.94 2.37 -16.76
CA GLY A 593 5.09 2.08 -15.33
C GLY A 593 4.66 0.66 -14.94
N ALA A 594 3.56 0.19 -15.52
CA ALA A 594 2.97 -1.13 -15.26
C ALA A 594 3.60 -2.26 -16.09
N ALA A 595 4.47 -1.98 -17.05
CA ALA A 595 5.11 -3.02 -17.86
C ALA A 595 6.19 -3.80 -17.09
N GLY A 596 6.80 -3.19 -16.07
CA GLY A 596 7.89 -3.79 -15.27
C GLY A 596 7.62 -5.25 -14.83
N PRO A 597 6.50 -5.54 -14.16
CA PRO A 597 6.18 -6.89 -13.69
C PRO A 597 6.01 -7.94 -14.80
N LEU A 598 5.83 -7.49 -16.05
CA LEU A 598 5.56 -8.35 -17.19
C LEU A 598 6.84 -8.75 -17.94
N ILE A 599 7.85 -7.88 -17.96
CA ILE A 599 9.02 -8.04 -18.83
C ILE A 599 9.73 -9.37 -18.59
N ARG A 600 9.88 -9.80 -17.34
CA ARG A 600 10.50 -11.09 -17.01
C ARG A 600 9.80 -12.26 -17.72
N TYR A 601 8.47 -12.34 -17.61
CA TYR A 601 7.68 -13.38 -18.28
C TYR A 601 7.80 -13.30 -19.80
N LEU A 602 7.84 -12.08 -20.37
CA LEU A 602 8.02 -11.91 -21.81
C LEU A 602 9.41 -12.34 -22.28
N VAL A 603 10.46 -12.14 -21.48
CA VAL A 603 11.82 -12.61 -21.80
C VAL A 603 11.90 -14.13 -21.68
N GLU A 604 11.37 -14.72 -20.60
CA GLU A 604 11.36 -16.17 -20.37
C GLU A 604 10.61 -16.94 -21.47
N GLU A 605 9.54 -16.36 -22.01
CA GLU A 605 8.76 -16.93 -23.10
C GLU A 605 9.29 -16.57 -24.50
N GLY A 606 10.43 -15.87 -24.58
CA GLY A 606 11.08 -15.51 -25.85
C GLY A 606 10.37 -14.41 -26.66
N GLU A 607 9.40 -13.72 -26.07
CA GLU A 607 8.65 -12.63 -26.69
C GLU A 607 9.43 -11.30 -26.72
N SER A 608 10.24 -11.06 -25.68
CA SER A 608 11.12 -9.89 -25.56
C SER A 608 12.59 -10.28 -25.65
N ASP A 609 13.35 -9.53 -26.44
CA ASP A 609 14.79 -9.64 -26.62
C ASP A 609 15.60 -8.76 -25.65
N VAL A 610 14.90 -7.96 -24.83
CA VAL A 610 15.50 -7.03 -23.87
C VAL A 610 14.85 -7.16 -22.50
N CYS A 611 15.66 -6.98 -21.46
CA CYS A 611 15.23 -6.96 -20.06
C CYS A 611 14.72 -5.56 -19.64
N GLY A 612 14.92 -4.54 -20.47
CA GLY A 612 14.48 -3.19 -20.18
C GLY A 612 14.63 -2.24 -21.37
N PHE A 613 13.96 -1.11 -21.29
CA PHE A 613 13.98 -0.07 -22.32
C PHE A 613 13.62 1.29 -21.72
N VAL A 614 13.81 2.35 -22.50
CA VAL A 614 13.57 3.73 -22.08
C VAL A 614 12.27 4.24 -22.69
N VAL A 615 11.48 4.94 -21.89
CA VAL A 615 10.37 5.80 -22.32
C VAL A 615 10.71 7.22 -21.91
N GLU A 616 10.85 8.14 -22.85
CA GLU A 616 11.22 9.51 -22.55
C GLU A 616 10.17 10.52 -23.01
N SER A 617 10.04 11.60 -22.24
CA SER A 617 9.36 12.82 -22.64
C SER A 617 10.39 13.94 -22.81
N THR A 618 10.47 14.50 -24.01
CA THR A 618 11.53 15.44 -24.36
C THR A 618 11.02 16.70 -25.06
N ASP A 619 11.56 17.84 -24.65
CA ASP A 619 11.31 19.14 -25.29
C ASP A 619 12.33 20.18 -24.79
N PRO A 620 12.95 20.99 -25.67
CA PRO A 620 13.86 22.05 -25.26
C PRO A 620 13.20 23.10 -24.35
N GLU A 621 11.89 23.32 -24.50
CA GLU A 621 11.16 24.31 -23.71
C GLU A 621 10.74 23.75 -22.35
N SER A 622 11.14 24.43 -21.28
CA SER A 622 10.63 24.17 -19.94
C SER A 622 9.17 24.63 -19.79
N GLY A 623 8.42 23.95 -18.91
CA GLY A 623 7.03 24.30 -18.56
C GLY A 623 5.95 23.64 -19.41
N ARG A 624 6.28 22.64 -20.24
CA ARG A 624 5.32 21.89 -21.07
C ARG A 624 4.85 20.55 -20.46
N GLY A 625 5.16 20.29 -19.18
CA GLY A 625 4.65 19.13 -18.46
C GLY A 625 5.44 17.82 -18.63
N LYS A 626 6.75 17.91 -18.93
CA LYS A 626 7.65 16.74 -19.04
C LYS A 626 7.71 15.94 -17.73
N THR A 627 8.08 16.62 -16.63
CA THR A 627 8.13 16.01 -15.30
C THR A 627 6.75 15.55 -14.85
N THR A 628 5.69 16.34 -15.11
CA THR A 628 4.30 15.97 -14.81
C THR A 628 3.89 14.66 -15.48
N LEU A 629 4.31 14.41 -16.72
CA LEU A 629 4.04 13.15 -17.41
C LEU A 629 4.77 11.97 -16.74
N ASN A 630 5.99 12.19 -16.23
CA ASN A 630 6.77 11.20 -15.48
C ASN A 630 6.15 10.87 -14.10
N MET A 631 5.39 11.80 -13.50
CA MET A 631 4.70 11.59 -12.22
C MET A 631 3.65 10.48 -12.28
N PHE A 632 2.98 10.26 -13.43
CA PHE A 632 1.96 9.22 -13.58
C PHE A 632 2.50 7.80 -13.34
N PRO A 633 3.54 7.33 -14.06
CA PRO A 633 4.10 6.01 -13.77
C PRO A 633 4.85 5.96 -12.44
N ALA A 634 5.44 7.06 -11.97
CA ALA A 634 6.07 7.09 -10.64
C ALA A 634 5.04 6.88 -9.51
N GLY A 635 3.88 7.51 -9.64
CA GLY A 635 2.78 7.45 -8.68
C GLY A 635 2.15 6.06 -8.58
N LEU A 636 2.34 5.20 -9.59
CA LEU A 636 1.89 3.81 -9.54
C LEU A 636 2.51 3.06 -8.35
N TRP A 637 3.80 3.30 -8.10
CA TRP A 637 4.62 2.52 -7.17
C TRP A 637 4.98 3.26 -5.88
N GLY A 638 5.10 4.59 -5.93
CA GLY A 638 5.60 5.37 -4.81
C GLY A 638 5.27 6.85 -4.88
N ARG A 639 5.96 7.65 -4.05
CA ARG A 639 5.77 9.10 -3.97
C ARG A 639 6.28 9.79 -5.26
N PRO A 640 5.41 10.39 -6.08
CA PRO A 640 5.74 10.82 -7.45
C PRO A 640 6.46 12.17 -7.51
N THR A 641 7.28 12.52 -6.52
CA THR A 641 7.97 13.82 -6.44
C THR A 641 9.45 13.72 -6.83
N LEU A 642 9.98 14.82 -7.35
CA LEU A 642 11.41 14.97 -7.61
C LEU A 642 12.19 14.88 -6.29
N GLY A 643 13.22 14.03 -6.26
CA GLY A 643 13.97 13.68 -5.06
C GLY A 643 13.51 12.38 -4.38
N ASP A 644 12.32 11.88 -4.72
CA ASP A 644 11.73 10.64 -4.19
C ASP A 644 11.73 9.52 -5.24
N MET A 645 10.59 9.20 -5.87
CA MET A 645 10.59 8.22 -6.97
C MET A 645 11.35 8.76 -8.17
N ILE A 646 11.20 10.06 -8.46
CA ILE A 646 11.83 10.73 -9.59
C ILE A 646 13.19 11.26 -9.15
N ARG A 647 14.27 10.79 -9.77
CA ARG A 647 15.64 11.12 -9.38
C ARG A 647 16.32 12.08 -10.35
N THR A 648 17.18 12.96 -9.84
CA THR A 648 18.03 13.84 -10.67
C THR A 648 19.17 13.05 -11.31
N ALA A 649 19.62 13.45 -12.50
CA ALA A 649 20.50 12.62 -13.31
C ALA A 649 22.03 12.75 -13.08
N ASN A 650 22.48 13.56 -12.10
CA ASN A 650 23.91 13.70 -11.81
C ASN A 650 24.47 12.43 -11.13
N ARG A 651 24.67 11.36 -11.92
CA ARG A 651 24.87 9.99 -11.46
C ARG A 651 25.98 9.30 -12.24
N THR A 652 26.74 8.45 -11.54
CA THR A 652 27.69 7.51 -12.16
C THR A 652 26.94 6.28 -12.69
N THR A 653 27.55 5.53 -13.61
CA THR A 653 26.99 4.26 -14.11
C THR A 653 26.66 3.29 -12.98
N VAL A 654 27.49 3.24 -11.94
CA VAL A 654 27.26 2.49 -10.69
C VAL A 654 25.94 2.88 -10.03
N HIS A 655 25.64 4.18 -9.98
CA HIS A 655 24.44 4.68 -9.31
C HIS A 655 23.18 4.33 -10.12
N SER A 656 23.28 4.22 -11.45
CA SER A 656 22.21 3.68 -12.30
C SER A 656 22.00 2.18 -12.10
N GLU A 657 23.07 1.38 -11.98
CA GLU A 657 22.96 -0.05 -11.62
C GLU A 657 22.24 -0.23 -10.28
N ILE A 658 22.50 0.66 -9.31
CA ILE A 658 21.80 0.67 -8.03
C ILE A 658 20.32 0.99 -8.22
N LEU A 659 20.00 2.05 -8.95
CA LEU A 659 18.62 2.45 -9.21
C LEU A 659 17.80 1.32 -9.85
N PHE A 660 18.33 0.69 -10.91
CA PHE A 660 17.64 -0.39 -11.62
C PHE A 660 17.51 -1.66 -10.77
N SER A 661 18.52 -1.96 -9.96
CA SER A 661 18.43 -3.05 -9.00
C SER A 661 17.31 -2.79 -8.00
N VAL A 662 17.24 -1.60 -7.39
CA VAL A 662 16.21 -1.26 -6.39
C VAL A 662 14.81 -1.25 -7.00
N HIS A 663 14.68 -0.74 -8.23
CA HIS A 663 13.43 -0.67 -9.00
C HIS A 663 13.24 -1.88 -9.93
N CYS A 664 13.78 -3.05 -9.58
CA CYS A 664 13.59 -4.23 -10.41
C CYS A 664 12.12 -4.65 -10.45
N ASP A 665 11.67 -5.08 -11.64
CA ASP A 665 10.30 -5.40 -12.04
C ASP A 665 9.28 -4.27 -11.78
N ILE A 666 9.71 -3.06 -11.45
CA ILE A 666 8.90 -1.84 -11.42
C ILE A 666 9.58 -0.76 -12.28
N SER A 667 8.96 0.41 -12.48
CA SER A 667 9.60 1.48 -13.27
C SER A 667 10.62 2.29 -12.47
N ALA A 668 11.71 2.66 -13.12
CA ALA A 668 12.70 3.61 -12.61
C ALA A 668 12.48 4.99 -13.24
N HIS A 669 12.79 6.07 -12.53
CA HIS A 669 12.45 7.43 -12.97
C HIS A 669 13.63 8.39 -12.85
N ILE A 670 13.92 9.10 -13.94
CA ILE A 670 14.94 10.14 -13.96
C ILE A 670 14.35 11.42 -14.57
N ASP A 671 14.66 12.56 -13.98
CA ASP A 671 14.34 13.89 -14.49
C ASP A 671 15.62 14.71 -14.56
N GLU A 672 16.11 15.04 -15.76
CA GLU A 672 17.20 16.02 -15.92
C GLU A 672 17.55 16.40 -17.37
N SER A 673 17.92 17.68 -17.54
CA SER A 673 18.51 18.34 -18.72
C SER A 673 19.97 17.90 -19.03
N GLN A 674 20.69 17.33 -18.06
CA GLN A 674 22.16 17.12 -18.09
C GLN A 674 22.65 15.67 -18.15
N LEU A 675 21.75 14.68 -18.30
CA LEU A 675 22.13 13.29 -18.65
C LEU A 675 23.08 13.23 -19.87
N VAL A 676 23.06 14.31 -20.65
CA VAL A 676 23.57 14.51 -22.00
C VAL A 676 25.06 14.91 -22.09
N ARG A 677 25.78 15.12 -20.98
CA ARG A 677 27.17 15.60 -21.09
C ARG A 677 28.15 14.58 -21.71
N TYR A 678 27.82 13.28 -21.69
CA TYR A 678 28.67 12.21 -22.22
C TYR A 678 27.85 11.13 -22.94
N ALA A 679 27.82 11.17 -24.28
CA ALA A 679 27.07 10.22 -25.11
C ALA A 679 27.41 8.75 -24.82
N ASP A 680 28.67 8.46 -24.46
CA ASP A 680 29.11 7.12 -24.06
C ASP A 680 28.45 6.60 -22.78
N ALA A 681 28.36 7.44 -21.75
CA ALA A 681 27.75 7.06 -20.48
C ALA A 681 26.24 6.81 -20.64
N VAL A 682 25.56 7.64 -21.43
CA VAL A 682 24.14 7.45 -21.75
C VAL A 682 23.92 6.15 -22.51
N ALA A 683 24.74 5.90 -23.54
CA ALA A 683 24.68 4.66 -24.29
C ALA A 683 24.85 3.45 -23.36
N GLU A 684 25.88 3.47 -22.51
CA GLU A 684 26.17 2.39 -21.56
C GLU A 684 25.00 2.12 -20.62
N ILE A 685 24.33 3.16 -20.11
CA ILE A 685 23.13 3.03 -19.28
C ILE A 685 22.00 2.33 -20.06
N VAL A 686 21.73 2.74 -21.30
CA VAL A 686 20.69 2.11 -22.13
C VAL A 686 21.03 0.66 -22.48
N TYR A 687 22.29 0.37 -22.81
CA TYR A 687 22.77 -0.99 -23.06
C TYR A 687 22.65 -1.87 -21.82
N SER A 688 23.08 -1.38 -20.65
CA SER A 688 23.01 -2.10 -19.38
C SER A 688 21.57 -2.33 -18.94
N LEU A 689 20.69 -1.34 -19.10
CA LEU A 689 19.26 -1.48 -18.86
C LEU A 689 18.66 -2.61 -19.72
N ALA A 690 18.93 -2.61 -21.02
CA ALA A 690 18.41 -3.61 -21.95
C ALA A 690 18.98 -5.01 -21.75
N LEU A 691 20.24 -5.11 -21.31
CA LEU A 691 20.88 -6.38 -20.96
C LEU A 691 20.33 -6.96 -19.65
N GLY A 692 19.83 -6.12 -18.74
CA GLY A 692 19.27 -6.55 -17.47
C GLY A 692 20.31 -6.92 -16.41
N MET A 693 21.57 -6.51 -16.58
CA MET A 693 22.61 -6.78 -15.60
C MET A 693 23.72 -5.71 -15.55
N GLY A 694 24.31 -5.55 -14.36
CA GLY A 694 25.46 -4.68 -14.13
C GLY A 694 26.79 -5.31 -14.54
N LYS A 695 27.90 -4.56 -14.39
CA LYS A 695 29.23 -5.11 -14.64
C LYS A 695 29.70 -6.03 -13.50
N GLU A 696 30.32 -7.16 -13.84
CA GLU A 696 31.04 -8.01 -12.89
C GLU A 696 32.24 -7.26 -12.28
N ARG A 697 32.47 -7.42 -10.96
CA ARG A 697 33.56 -6.75 -10.23
C ARG A 697 34.13 -7.65 -9.15
N GLY A 698 35.41 -7.50 -8.81
CA GLY A 698 36.02 -8.16 -7.65
C GLY A 698 35.55 -7.55 -6.31
N ALA A 699 35.45 -8.38 -5.27
CA ALA A 699 35.16 -7.97 -3.89
C ALA A 699 36.44 -7.48 -3.18
N LYS A 700 36.31 -6.50 -2.26
CA LYS A 700 37.45 -5.96 -1.47
C LYS A 700 38.12 -7.01 -0.57
N SER A 701 37.40 -8.08 -0.21
CA SER A 701 37.85 -9.18 0.63
C SER A 701 38.49 -10.36 -0.14
N GLY A 702 38.66 -10.24 -1.46
CA GLY A 702 38.90 -11.38 -2.34
C GLY A 702 37.60 -12.09 -2.74
N GLY A 703 37.51 -12.55 -3.99
CA GLY A 703 36.31 -13.12 -4.61
C GLY A 703 35.61 -12.19 -5.62
N SER A 704 34.54 -12.65 -6.27
CA SER A 704 33.71 -11.85 -7.19
C SER A 704 32.50 -11.27 -6.45
N ARG A 705 32.19 -9.99 -6.70
CA ARG A 705 30.98 -9.32 -6.21
C ARG A 705 29.81 -9.74 -7.09
N LYS A 706 28.70 -10.12 -6.47
CA LYS A 706 27.48 -10.55 -7.17
C LYS A 706 26.98 -9.47 -8.14
N THR A 707 26.75 -9.87 -9.38
CA THR A 707 26.25 -8.99 -10.44
C THR A 707 24.77 -8.72 -10.23
N ARG A 708 24.41 -7.43 -10.16
CA ARG A 708 23.01 -7.00 -10.05
C ARG A 708 22.26 -7.36 -11.33
N ARG A 709 21.02 -7.83 -11.20
CA ARG A 709 20.12 -8.11 -12.31
C ARG A 709 18.83 -7.32 -12.16
N TRP A 710 18.20 -6.98 -13.28
CA TRP A 710 16.94 -6.25 -13.28
C TRP A 710 16.11 -6.49 -14.53
N TYR A 711 14.81 -6.28 -14.39
CA TYR A 711 13.86 -6.06 -15.48
C TYR A 711 13.14 -4.74 -15.21
N SER A 712 13.18 -3.75 -16.09
CA SER A 712 12.58 -2.44 -15.76
C SER A 712 12.36 -1.57 -16.99
N VAL A 713 11.40 -0.65 -16.88
CA VAL A 713 11.26 0.48 -17.80
C VAL A 713 11.83 1.72 -17.11
N LEU A 714 12.78 2.38 -17.77
CA LEU A 714 13.30 3.66 -17.34
C LEU A 714 12.46 4.78 -17.97
N VAL A 715 11.78 5.57 -17.14
CA VAL A 715 11.04 6.75 -17.57
C VAL A 715 11.90 8.00 -17.37
N VAL A 716 12.13 8.74 -18.46
CA VAL A 716 12.99 9.92 -18.47
C VAL A 716 12.21 11.16 -18.86
N SER A 717 12.41 12.26 -18.14
CA SER A 717 12.05 13.60 -18.61
C SER A 717 13.33 14.41 -18.86
N ALA A 718 13.47 14.96 -20.07
CA ALA A 718 14.71 15.62 -20.52
C ALA A 718 14.46 16.81 -21.46
N GLU A 719 15.39 17.76 -21.50
CA GLU A 719 15.33 18.88 -22.46
C GLU A 719 15.78 18.49 -23.87
N ARG A 720 16.64 17.47 -23.97
CA ARG A 720 17.13 16.92 -25.23
C ARG A 720 16.97 15.41 -25.23
N SER A 721 16.49 14.86 -26.35
CA SER A 721 16.25 13.43 -26.52
C SER A 721 17.54 12.63 -26.37
N ILE A 722 17.49 11.47 -25.70
CA ILE A 722 18.61 10.51 -25.70
C ILE A 722 19.03 10.15 -27.13
N LEU A 723 18.08 10.04 -28.06
CA LEU A 723 18.35 9.74 -29.46
C LEU A 723 19.22 10.83 -30.13
N ASP A 724 19.07 12.08 -29.73
CA ASP A 724 19.87 13.21 -30.22
C ASP A 724 21.26 13.29 -29.59
N VAL A 725 21.47 12.64 -28.45
CA VAL A 725 22.76 12.59 -27.74
C VAL A 725 23.63 11.48 -28.29
N VAL A 726 23.04 10.30 -28.52
CA VAL A 726 23.77 9.08 -28.86
C VAL A 726 23.76 8.81 -30.38
N ARG A 727 23.84 9.88 -31.18
CA ARG A 727 23.77 9.85 -32.66
C ARG A 727 24.73 8.79 -33.23
N GLY A 728 24.26 8.04 -34.23
CA GLY A 728 25.04 6.99 -34.90
C GLY A 728 25.05 5.62 -34.24
N ARG A 729 24.40 5.43 -33.07
CA ARG A 729 24.32 4.12 -32.37
C ARG A 729 22.96 3.47 -32.53
N GLN A 730 22.75 2.76 -33.65
CA GLN A 730 21.47 2.09 -33.96
C GLN A 730 20.96 1.18 -32.84
N GLY A 731 21.85 0.50 -32.11
CA GLY A 731 21.46 -0.37 -30.99
C GLY A 731 20.80 0.35 -29.79
N VAL A 732 20.92 1.68 -29.68
CA VAL A 732 20.21 2.49 -28.68
C VAL A 732 18.82 2.88 -29.19
N PHE A 733 18.71 3.17 -30.50
CA PHE A 733 17.47 3.64 -31.12
C PHE A 733 16.31 2.65 -30.92
N ASP A 734 16.58 1.36 -31.04
CA ASP A 734 15.58 0.29 -30.91
C ASP A 734 15.12 0.03 -29.45
N ARG A 735 15.58 0.84 -28.50
CA ARG A 735 15.35 0.68 -27.05
C ARG A 735 14.84 1.95 -26.38
N VAL A 736 14.57 3.01 -27.15
CA VAL A 736 14.08 4.28 -26.62
C VAL A 736 12.80 4.65 -27.36
N LEU A 737 11.70 4.79 -26.62
CA LEU A 737 10.46 5.37 -27.10
C LEU A 737 10.44 6.84 -26.68
N SER A 738 10.47 7.76 -27.65
CA SER A 738 10.58 9.20 -27.42
C SER A 738 9.28 9.93 -27.77
N PHE A 739 8.81 10.76 -26.84
CA PHE A 739 7.52 11.43 -26.92
C PHE A 739 7.61 12.94 -26.61
N PRO A 740 6.66 13.74 -27.11
CA PRO A 740 6.52 15.12 -26.68
C PRO A 740 6.08 15.23 -25.20
N PRO A 741 6.10 16.43 -24.61
CA PRO A 741 5.52 16.70 -23.30
C PRO A 741 4.01 16.52 -23.25
N LEU A 742 3.45 16.50 -22.04
CA LEU A 742 2.01 16.40 -21.79
C LEU A 742 1.21 17.53 -22.47
N PHE A 743 1.75 18.75 -22.52
CA PHE A 743 1.06 19.92 -23.05
C PHE A 743 1.58 20.34 -24.43
N PRO A 744 0.67 20.70 -25.36
CA PRO A 744 1.02 21.00 -26.75
C PRO A 744 1.78 22.33 -26.90
N ALA A 745 1.68 23.25 -25.94
CA ALA A 745 2.34 24.55 -25.98
C ALA A 745 2.60 25.07 -24.56
N LYS A 746 3.48 26.06 -24.42
CA LYS A 746 3.70 26.80 -23.18
C LYS A 746 2.62 27.87 -23.00
N ARG A 747 1.67 27.64 -22.09
CA ARG A 747 0.59 28.59 -21.76
C ARG A 747 0.33 28.60 -20.27
N GLU A 748 -0.11 29.74 -19.74
CA GLU A 748 -0.39 29.90 -18.30
C GLU A 748 -1.45 28.91 -17.79
N GLN A 749 -2.50 28.67 -18.59
CA GLN A 749 -3.52 27.67 -18.29
C GLN A 749 -2.93 26.27 -18.08
N PHE A 750 -1.95 25.87 -18.90
CA PHE A 750 -1.30 24.57 -18.77
C PHE A 750 -0.32 24.51 -17.59
N ARG A 751 0.29 25.63 -17.20
CA ARG A 751 1.08 25.71 -15.97
C ARG A 751 0.21 25.43 -14.74
N VAL A 752 -0.93 26.12 -14.64
CA VAL A 752 -1.90 25.93 -13.54
C VAL A 752 -2.43 24.49 -13.55
N GLU A 753 -2.74 23.95 -14.72
CA GLU A 753 -3.19 22.57 -14.85
C GLU A 753 -2.10 21.56 -14.45
N ALA A 754 -0.84 21.79 -14.82
CA ALA A 754 0.30 20.96 -14.40
C ALA A 754 0.44 20.92 -12.87
N GLU A 755 0.29 22.07 -12.22
CA GLU A 755 0.33 22.20 -10.75
C GLU A 755 -0.84 21.45 -10.10
N GLN A 756 -2.03 21.53 -10.68
CA GLN A 756 -3.19 20.78 -10.19
C GLN A 756 -3.00 19.27 -10.35
N ILE A 757 -2.51 18.80 -11.51
CA ILE A 757 -2.18 17.39 -11.74
C ILE A 757 -1.16 16.91 -10.71
N ALA A 758 -0.08 17.69 -10.51
CA ALA A 758 0.96 17.34 -9.55
C ALA A 758 0.41 17.24 -8.12
N LYS A 759 -0.51 18.14 -7.73
CA LYS A 759 -1.18 18.11 -6.43
C LYS A 759 -2.08 16.87 -6.28
N ASP A 760 -2.88 16.55 -7.31
CA ASP A 760 -3.77 15.39 -7.30
C ASP A 760 -2.97 14.08 -7.21
N LEU A 761 -1.90 13.95 -7.99
CA LEU A 761 -1.01 12.77 -7.96
C LEU A 761 -0.24 12.64 -6.64
N ALA A 762 0.00 13.74 -5.92
CA ALA A 762 0.66 13.72 -4.61
C ALA A 762 -0.30 13.43 -3.44
N ALA A 763 -1.62 13.49 -3.66
CA ALA A 763 -2.63 13.24 -2.65
C ALA A 763 -2.84 11.73 -2.41
N ASP A 764 -2.96 10.96 -3.50
CA ASP A 764 -3.14 9.51 -3.48
C ASP A 764 -2.12 8.83 -4.43
N TYR A 765 -1.20 8.04 -3.88
CA TYR A 765 -0.15 7.38 -4.66
C TYR A 765 0.27 6.02 -4.09
N GLY A 766 0.95 5.22 -4.91
CA GLY A 766 1.51 3.90 -4.56
C GLY A 766 0.50 2.76 -4.44
N HIS A 767 -0.81 3.02 -4.49
CA HIS A 767 -1.85 2.00 -4.30
C HIS A 767 -2.11 1.17 -5.56
N LEU A 768 -2.14 1.80 -6.73
CA LEU A 768 -2.46 1.14 -8.00
C LEU A 768 -1.48 -0.01 -8.32
N GLY A 769 -0.17 0.21 -8.14
CA GLY A 769 0.85 -0.82 -8.41
C GLY A 769 0.75 -2.00 -7.45
N ARG A 770 0.47 -1.72 -6.17
CA ARG A 770 0.23 -2.74 -5.12
C ARG A 770 -1.00 -3.60 -5.43
N ARG A 771 -2.11 -2.95 -5.80
CA ARG A 771 -3.34 -3.66 -6.23
C ARG A 771 -3.09 -4.53 -7.46
N TYR A 772 -2.31 -4.01 -8.40
CA TYR A 772 -1.96 -4.69 -9.64
C TYR A 772 -1.13 -5.95 -9.41
N VAL A 773 -0.07 -5.89 -8.62
CA VAL A 773 0.77 -7.08 -8.33
C VAL A 773 0.03 -8.12 -7.49
N GLN A 774 -0.78 -7.70 -6.51
CA GLN A 774 -1.63 -8.62 -5.75
C GLN A 774 -2.64 -9.33 -6.67
N TRP A 775 -3.20 -8.62 -7.65
CA TRP A 775 -4.08 -9.22 -8.64
C TRP A 775 -3.34 -10.22 -9.54
N LEU A 776 -2.14 -9.90 -10.01
CA LEU A 776 -1.33 -10.84 -10.79
C LEU A 776 -0.98 -12.11 -9.99
N LEU A 777 -0.64 -11.96 -8.70
CA LEU A 777 -0.33 -13.05 -7.79
C LEU A 777 -1.55 -13.92 -7.44
N SER A 778 -2.77 -13.38 -7.59
CA SER A 778 -4.00 -14.16 -7.36
C SER A 778 -4.19 -15.30 -8.38
N PHE A 779 -3.49 -15.25 -9.51
CA PHE A 779 -3.47 -16.34 -10.49
C PHE A 779 -2.34 -17.32 -10.19
N PRO A 780 -2.54 -18.63 -10.41
CA PRO A 780 -1.43 -19.58 -10.49
C PRO A 780 -0.39 -19.16 -11.53
N GLU A 781 0.89 -19.50 -11.34
CA GLU A 781 2.01 -19.06 -12.20
C GLU A 781 1.75 -19.30 -13.69
N ASP A 782 1.28 -20.50 -14.06
CA ASP A 782 0.96 -20.83 -15.46
C ASP A 782 -0.18 -19.98 -16.03
N ALA A 783 -1.20 -19.67 -15.21
CA ALA A 783 -2.34 -18.85 -15.63
C ALA A 783 -1.95 -17.37 -15.75
N ARG A 784 -1.19 -16.85 -14.79
CA ARG A 784 -0.59 -15.51 -14.82
C ARG A 784 0.26 -15.34 -16.08
N ARG A 785 1.13 -16.29 -16.36
CA ARG A 785 1.97 -16.28 -17.56
C ARG A 785 1.13 -16.23 -18.84
N LYS A 786 0.12 -17.10 -18.96
CA LYS A 786 -0.77 -17.14 -20.11
C LYS A 786 -1.50 -15.82 -20.35
N ILE A 787 -2.07 -15.21 -19.31
CA ILE A 787 -2.82 -13.94 -19.46
C ILE A 787 -1.89 -12.78 -19.86
N ILE A 788 -0.66 -12.75 -19.30
CA ILE A 788 0.35 -11.74 -19.64
C ILE A 788 0.74 -11.86 -21.12
N VAL A 789 1.16 -13.06 -21.54
CA VAL A 789 1.64 -13.30 -22.91
C VAL A 789 0.52 -13.09 -23.93
N ALA A 790 -0.70 -13.55 -23.65
CA ALA A 790 -1.84 -13.37 -24.54
C ALA A 790 -2.20 -11.90 -24.74
N THR A 791 -2.22 -11.12 -23.66
CA THR A 791 -2.53 -9.68 -23.71
C THR A 791 -1.44 -8.93 -24.49
N TYR A 792 -0.17 -9.24 -24.23
CA TYR A 792 0.96 -8.69 -24.96
C TYR A 792 0.90 -9.01 -26.46
N ARG A 793 0.73 -10.28 -26.84
CA ARG A 793 0.67 -10.71 -28.24
C ARG A 793 -0.43 -9.97 -29.00
N ARG A 794 -1.62 -9.81 -28.41
CA ARG A 794 -2.71 -9.06 -29.04
C ARG A 794 -2.32 -7.63 -29.39
N TRP A 795 -1.69 -6.90 -28.46
CA TRP A 795 -1.26 -5.51 -28.71
C TRP A 795 -0.09 -5.43 -29.67
N LYS A 796 0.87 -6.35 -29.56
CA LYS A 796 1.98 -6.47 -30.51
C LYS A 796 1.45 -6.70 -31.92
N ASP A 797 0.54 -7.64 -32.10
CA ASP A 797 -0.04 -7.97 -33.42
C ASP A 797 -0.92 -6.83 -33.97
N ALA A 798 -1.52 -6.02 -33.10
CA ALA A 798 -2.23 -4.81 -33.51
C ALA A 798 -1.24 -3.74 -34.02
N LEU A 799 -0.17 -3.46 -33.27
CA LEU A 799 0.88 -2.52 -33.67
C LEU A 799 1.64 -2.96 -34.92
N ASP A 800 1.92 -4.26 -35.06
CA ASP A 800 2.55 -4.83 -36.26
C ASP A 800 1.66 -4.58 -37.49
N ARG A 801 0.34 -4.80 -37.37
CA ARG A 801 -0.62 -4.51 -38.45
C ARG A 801 -0.69 -3.02 -38.82
N VAL A 802 -0.65 -2.13 -37.84
CA VAL A 802 -0.60 -0.68 -38.09
C VAL A 802 0.72 -0.31 -38.77
N THR A 803 1.83 -0.86 -38.29
CA THR A 803 3.18 -0.64 -38.85
C THR A 803 3.25 -1.05 -40.31
N ASP A 804 2.75 -2.25 -40.64
CA ASP A 804 2.71 -2.77 -42.00
C ASP A 804 1.82 -1.92 -42.93
N ARG A 805 0.80 -1.21 -42.41
CA ARG A 805 -0.07 -0.29 -43.17
C ARG A 805 0.52 1.10 -43.39
N VAL A 806 1.32 1.61 -42.45
CA VAL A 806 1.91 2.97 -42.54
C VAL A 806 3.25 2.95 -43.29
N SER A 807 3.93 1.80 -43.35
CA SER A 807 5.19 1.63 -44.09
C SER A 807 5.11 1.93 -45.60
N PRO A 808 4.03 1.60 -46.34
CA PRO A 808 3.86 1.97 -47.75
C PRO A 808 3.50 3.45 -47.99
N ALA A 809 2.75 4.07 -47.08
CA ALA A 809 2.26 5.45 -47.23
C ALA A 809 3.36 6.52 -47.07
N THR A 810 4.47 6.17 -46.43
CA THR A 810 5.66 7.03 -46.26
C THR A 810 6.68 6.91 -47.42
N GLY A 811 6.30 6.25 -48.52
CA GLY A 811 7.07 6.20 -49.77
C GLY A 811 8.14 5.11 -49.87
N ASN A 812 8.12 4.07 -49.02
CA ASN A 812 9.02 2.91 -49.14
C ASN A 812 8.23 1.63 -49.46
N ALA A 813 8.54 1.02 -50.61
CA ALA A 813 7.85 -0.15 -51.14
C ALA A 813 8.17 -1.45 -50.36
N LEU A 814 7.11 -2.17 -50.00
CA LEU A 814 6.83 -3.62 -50.14
C LEU A 814 7.86 -4.70 -49.77
N ASP A 815 9.06 -4.41 -49.29
CA ASP A 815 9.89 -5.43 -48.68
C ASP A 815 9.85 -5.31 -47.14
N GLY A 816 9.61 -6.43 -46.46
CA GLY A 816 9.75 -6.53 -45.01
C GLY A 816 11.21 -6.45 -44.54
N SER A 817 12.14 -6.04 -45.41
CA SER A 817 13.59 -6.01 -45.19
C SER A 817 14.17 -4.61 -45.00
N SER A 818 13.40 -3.53 -45.18
CA SER A 818 13.91 -2.19 -44.87
C SER A 818 14.21 -2.07 -43.37
N GLU A 819 15.43 -1.66 -43.06
CA GLU A 819 15.96 -1.48 -41.69
C GLU A 819 15.02 -0.65 -40.79
N LYS A 820 14.32 0.34 -41.37
CA LYS A 820 13.30 1.15 -40.69
C LYS A 820 12.09 0.35 -40.23
N ASN A 821 11.59 -0.58 -41.05
CA ASN A 821 10.46 -1.43 -40.68
C ASN A 821 10.87 -2.41 -39.57
N GLN A 822 12.11 -2.92 -39.60
CA GLN A 822 12.64 -3.76 -38.51
C GLN A 822 12.77 -2.98 -37.19
N THR A 823 13.24 -1.73 -37.24
CA THR A 823 13.26 -0.84 -36.06
C THR A 823 11.86 -0.58 -35.52
N LEU A 824 10.88 -0.25 -36.38
CA LEU A 824 9.49 -0.07 -35.93
C LEU A 824 8.93 -1.33 -35.28
N LYS A 825 9.18 -2.52 -35.85
CA LYS A 825 8.76 -3.80 -35.25
C LYS A 825 9.43 -4.05 -33.90
N ARG A 826 10.71 -3.68 -33.73
CA ARG A 826 11.40 -3.75 -32.43
C ARG A 826 10.75 -2.79 -31.43
N LEU A 827 10.48 -1.54 -31.80
CA LEU A 827 9.78 -0.55 -30.97
C LEU A 827 8.35 -0.96 -30.64
N ALA A 828 7.65 -1.65 -31.55
CA ALA A 828 6.29 -2.15 -31.36
C ALA A 828 6.23 -3.15 -30.21
N LYS A 829 7.24 -4.02 -30.07
CA LYS A 829 7.35 -4.91 -28.90
C LYS A 829 7.41 -4.14 -27.58
N ARG A 830 8.15 -3.03 -27.52
CA ARG A 830 8.27 -2.21 -26.30
C ARG A 830 6.94 -1.50 -26.00
N ALA A 831 6.32 -0.88 -27.01
CA ALA A 831 5.02 -0.23 -26.88
C ALA A 831 3.91 -1.24 -26.50
N ALA A 832 3.92 -2.45 -27.06
CA ALA A 832 3.00 -3.52 -26.70
C ALA A 832 3.14 -3.96 -25.24
N ALA A 833 4.35 -3.98 -24.69
CA ALA A 833 4.56 -4.23 -23.27
C ALA A 833 3.92 -3.13 -22.40
N CYS A 834 4.03 -1.85 -22.80
CA CYS A 834 3.34 -0.74 -22.14
C CYS A 834 1.81 -0.87 -22.22
N GLY A 835 1.28 -1.23 -23.39
CA GLY A 835 -0.16 -1.47 -23.58
C GLY A 835 -0.69 -2.63 -22.74
N ALA A 836 0.02 -3.76 -22.72
CA ALA A 836 -0.33 -4.90 -21.87
C ALA A 836 -0.27 -4.55 -20.38
N GLY A 837 0.73 -3.79 -19.96
CA GLY A 837 0.82 -3.24 -18.60
C GLY A 837 -0.41 -2.41 -18.23
N LEU A 838 -0.78 -1.46 -19.09
CA LEU A 838 -1.94 -0.59 -18.87
C LEU A 838 -3.25 -1.37 -18.77
N GLU A 839 -3.51 -2.29 -19.70
CA GLU A 839 -4.78 -3.00 -19.72
C GLU A 839 -4.93 -3.95 -18.54
N LEU A 840 -3.87 -4.69 -18.19
CA LEU A 840 -3.90 -5.59 -17.03
C LEU A 840 -4.00 -4.79 -15.72
N LEU A 841 -3.37 -3.61 -15.64
CA LEU A 841 -3.58 -2.67 -14.55
C LEU A 841 -5.05 -2.27 -14.45
N LEU A 842 -5.67 -1.79 -15.52
CA LEU A 842 -7.08 -1.36 -15.52
C LEU A 842 -8.03 -2.49 -15.11
N ARG A 843 -7.81 -3.71 -15.62
CA ARG A 843 -8.56 -4.91 -15.22
C ARG A 843 -8.39 -5.22 -13.73
N SER A 844 -7.17 -5.07 -13.18
CA SER A 844 -6.93 -5.25 -11.74
C SER A 844 -7.70 -4.26 -10.86
N LEU A 845 -8.04 -3.09 -11.41
CA LEU A 845 -8.85 -2.06 -10.75
C LEU A 845 -10.36 -2.31 -10.87
N GLY A 846 -10.76 -3.41 -11.50
CA GLY A 846 -12.17 -3.75 -11.73
C GLY A 846 -12.82 -2.97 -12.87
N GLU A 847 -12.04 -2.35 -13.77
CA GLU A 847 -12.61 -1.83 -15.01
C GLU A 847 -13.04 -2.99 -15.91
N ASP A 848 -14.18 -2.81 -16.57
CA ASP A 848 -14.69 -3.77 -17.55
C ASP A 848 -13.68 -4.01 -18.69
N GLY A 849 -13.67 -5.23 -19.22
CA GLY A 849 -12.72 -5.67 -20.24
C GLY A 849 -12.77 -4.82 -21.52
N GLU A 850 -13.95 -4.37 -21.94
CA GLU A 850 -14.10 -3.50 -23.11
C GLU A 850 -13.52 -2.11 -22.85
N LYS A 851 -13.91 -1.48 -21.73
CA LYS A 851 -13.41 -0.15 -21.35
C LYS A 851 -11.90 -0.13 -21.12
N ALA A 852 -11.35 -1.17 -20.49
CA ALA A 852 -9.89 -1.31 -20.33
C ALA A 852 -9.18 -1.39 -21.69
N THR A 853 -9.78 -2.10 -22.65
CA THR A 853 -9.25 -2.21 -24.02
C THR A 853 -9.34 -0.88 -24.75
N GLU A 854 -10.44 -0.13 -24.62
CA GLU A 854 -10.65 1.18 -25.25
C GLU A 854 -9.62 2.22 -24.77
N ILE A 855 -9.44 2.37 -23.46
CA ILE A 855 -8.45 3.29 -22.89
C ILE A 855 -7.04 2.91 -23.38
N THR A 856 -6.74 1.61 -23.44
CA THR A 856 -5.45 1.12 -23.88
C THR A 856 -5.22 1.36 -25.38
N ALA A 857 -6.25 1.18 -26.21
CA ALA A 857 -6.19 1.48 -27.64
C ALA A 857 -5.92 2.98 -27.87
N ALA A 858 -6.67 3.86 -27.21
CA ALA A 858 -6.45 5.30 -27.32
C ALA A 858 -5.04 5.74 -26.89
N ALA A 859 -4.52 5.13 -25.82
CA ALA A 859 -3.16 5.37 -25.34
C ALA A 859 -2.10 4.91 -26.36
N LEU A 860 -2.27 3.70 -26.93
CA LEU A 860 -1.36 3.16 -27.92
C LEU A 860 -1.43 3.92 -29.25
N ASP A 861 -2.59 4.34 -29.71
CA ASP A 861 -2.75 5.12 -30.94
C ASP A 861 -2.01 6.47 -30.82
N ALA A 862 -2.26 7.21 -29.73
CA ALA A 862 -1.58 8.47 -29.47
C ALA A 862 -0.04 8.31 -29.36
N ALA A 863 0.41 7.24 -28.72
CA ALA A 863 1.84 6.94 -28.63
C ALA A 863 2.43 6.52 -29.99
N TRP A 864 1.75 5.65 -30.73
CA TRP A 864 2.28 5.07 -31.97
C TRP A 864 2.40 6.10 -33.09
N GLU A 865 1.47 7.05 -33.17
CA GLU A 865 1.58 8.19 -34.09
C GLU A 865 2.91 8.96 -33.89
N ASN A 866 3.28 9.21 -32.64
CA ASN A 866 4.54 9.87 -32.30
C ASN A 866 5.77 9.00 -32.63
N VAL A 867 5.73 7.71 -32.31
CA VAL A 867 6.83 6.76 -32.60
C VAL A 867 7.09 6.67 -34.11
N VAL A 868 6.03 6.54 -34.91
CA VAL A 868 6.14 6.50 -36.37
C VAL A 868 6.67 7.82 -36.90
N THR A 869 6.17 8.96 -36.42
CA THR A 869 6.64 10.29 -36.84
C THR A 869 8.12 10.49 -36.54
N ASN A 870 8.58 10.09 -35.35
CA ASN A 870 9.98 10.19 -34.93
C ASN A 870 10.90 9.26 -35.73
N THR A 871 10.43 8.05 -36.06
CA THR A 871 11.20 7.06 -36.85
C THR A 871 11.20 7.36 -38.36
N SER A 872 10.17 8.03 -38.87
CA SER A 872 10.02 8.34 -40.30
C SER A 872 11.03 9.36 -40.84
N GLY A 873 11.77 10.05 -39.97
CA GLY A 873 12.95 10.83 -40.36
C GLY A 873 12.99 12.26 -39.86
N ARG A 874 12.14 12.69 -38.92
CA ARG A 874 12.21 14.06 -38.36
C ARG A 874 13.57 14.33 -37.70
N ALA A 875 14.15 13.38 -36.97
CA ALA A 875 15.46 13.56 -36.35
C ALA A 875 16.61 13.70 -37.37
N LEU A 876 16.60 12.90 -38.45
CA LEU A 876 17.60 12.99 -39.51
C LEU A 876 17.42 14.25 -40.35
N LEU A 877 16.18 14.56 -40.75
CA LEU A 877 15.88 15.73 -41.57
C LEU A 877 16.18 17.03 -40.82
N ALA A 878 15.76 17.14 -39.55
CA ALA A 878 16.09 18.27 -38.70
C ALA A 878 17.60 18.40 -38.52
N THR A 879 18.30 17.30 -38.21
CA THR A 879 19.78 17.31 -38.10
C THR A 879 20.46 17.77 -39.39
N VAL A 880 19.99 17.29 -40.55
CA VAL A 880 20.52 17.70 -41.86
C VAL A 880 20.23 19.18 -42.12
N LEU A 881 19.00 19.65 -41.86
CA LEU A 881 18.63 21.05 -42.03
C LEU A 881 19.42 21.96 -41.07
N ASP A 882 19.62 21.59 -39.82
CA ASP A 882 20.41 22.37 -38.85
C ASP A 882 21.87 22.52 -39.30
N VAL A 883 22.48 21.43 -39.76
CA VAL A 883 23.85 21.46 -40.30
C VAL A 883 23.91 22.33 -41.55
N LEU A 884 22.92 22.23 -42.44
CA LEU A 884 22.89 23.01 -43.66
C LEU A 884 22.60 24.50 -43.41
N ARG A 885 21.70 24.83 -42.47
CA ARG A 885 21.42 26.21 -42.02
C ARG A 885 22.66 26.83 -41.41
N SER A 886 23.31 26.12 -40.48
CA SER A 886 24.58 26.56 -39.87
C SER A 886 25.66 26.75 -40.94
N PHE A 887 25.78 25.80 -41.87
CA PHE A 887 26.72 25.90 -42.99
C PHE A 887 26.43 27.12 -43.88
N VAL A 888 25.17 27.39 -44.21
CA VAL A 888 24.77 28.56 -45.01
C VAL A 888 25.02 29.86 -44.26
N ALA A 889 24.69 29.93 -42.97
CA ALA A 889 24.93 31.11 -42.14
C ALA A 889 26.43 31.43 -41.99
N GLU A 890 27.25 30.43 -41.66
CA GLU A 890 28.71 30.57 -41.52
C GLU A 890 29.41 30.93 -42.84
N ASN A 891 28.83 30.52 -43.97
CA ASN A 891 29.40 30.73 -45.30
C ASN A 891 28.59 31.73 -46.14
N ARG A 892 27.76 32.58 -45.54
CA ARG A 892 26.87 33.53 -46.24
C ARG A 892 27.65 34.39 -47.24
N GLU A 893 28.79 34.91 -46.81
CA GLU A 893 29.72 35.70 -47.64
C GLU A 893 30.37 34.90 -48.79
N LEU A 894 30.32 33.56 -48.76
CA LEU A 894 30.85 32.67 -49.78
C LEU A 894 29.74 32.04 -50.63
N ILE A 895 28.50 32.55 -50.56
CA ILE A 895 27.34 32.11 -51.34
C ILE A 895 26.90 33.23 -52.27
N ASP A 896 26.94 32.98 -53.58
CA ASP A 896 26.59 33.96 -54.61
C ASP A 896 25.09 34.28 -54.53
N GLY A 897 24.75 35.54 -54.25
CA GLY A 897 23.38 36.00 -53.99
C GLY A 897 22.98 36.14 -52.52
N LEU A 898 23.85 35.82 -51.55
CA LEU A 898 23.67 36.16 -50.12
C LEU A 898 24.79 37.05 -49.54
N ARG A 899 25.87 37.24 -50.31
CA ARG A 899 27.06 38.02 -49.92
C ARG A 899 26.79 39.53 -49.96
N GLU A 900 27.25 40.25 -48.94
CA GLU A 900 27.16 41.72 -48.88
C GLU A 900 28.48 42.44 -49.21
N ALA A 901 29.64 41.81 -48.99
CA ALA A 901 30.92 42.47 -49.20
C ALA A 901 31.32 42.64 -50.68
N GLU A 902 31.81 43.83 -51.05
CA GLU A 902 32.34 44.14 -52.38
C GLU A 902 33.62 43.33 -52.72
N GLY A 903 33.78 42.96 -53.99
CA GLY A 903 34.91 42.18 -54.50
C GLY A 903 34.68 40.66 -54.55
N LYS A 904 35.58 39.94 -55.25
CA LYS A 904 35.45 38.50 -55.49
C LYS A 904 35.90 37.69 -54.25
N PRO A 905 35.09 36.74 -53.73
CA PRO A 905 35.50 35.91 -52.61
C PRO A 905 36.64 34.96 -52.99
N PRO A 906 37.41 34.47 -51.99
CA PRO A 906 38.50 33.53 -52.23
C PRO A 906 38.01 32.19 -52.82
N ARG A 907 36.80 31.76 -52.45
CA ARG A 907 36.11 30.59 -53.03
C ARG A 907 34.60 30.75 -52.92
N TRP A 908 33.86 30.13 -53.83
CA TRP A 908 32.43 29.94 -53.69
C TRP A 908 32.14 28.60 -53.02
N VAL A 909 31.09 28.52 -52.21
CA VAL A 909 30.56 27.25 -51.68
C VAL A 909 29.10 27.01 -52.06
N GLY A 910 28.44 28.01 -52.63
CA GLY A 910 27.08 27.90 -53.15
C GLY A 910 26.58 29.14 -53.90
N LYS A 911 25.31 29.10 -54.32
CA LYS A 911 24.60 30.20 -54.99
C LYS A 911 23.09 30.11 -54.81
N ILE A 912 22.39 31.25 -54.76
CA ILE A 912 20.93 31.30 -54.89
C ILE A 912 20.52 31.12 -56.36
N VAL A 913 19.65 30.15 -56.62
CA VAL A 913 19.13 29.84 -57.96
C VAL A 913 17.60 29.78 -57.96
N ARG A 914 16.98 30.16 -59.08
CA ARG A 914 15.54 29.98 -59.30
C ARG A 914 15.30 28.82 -60.28
N ARG A 915 14.40 27.91 -59.93
CA ARG A 915 13.94 26.79 -60.76
C ARG A 915 12.44 26.60 -60.56
N ASP A 916 11.70 26.44 -61.65
CA ASP A 916 10.26 26.17 -61.64
C ASP A 916 9.46 27.15 -60.75
N GLY A 917 9.81 28.44 -60.81
CA GLY A 917 9.19 29.50 -60.01
C GLY A 917 9.64 29.59 -58.54
N LYS A 918 10.45 28.65 -58.04
CA LYS A 918 10.89 28.58 -56.64
C LYS A 918 12.39 28.89 -56.47
N LYS A 919 12.76 29.49 -55.33
CA LYS A 919 14.16 29.78 -54.96
C LYS A 919 14.79 28.58 -54.25
N TYR A 920 16.04 28.29 -54.57
CA TYR A 920 16.85 27.25 -53.94
C TYR A 920 18.24 27.79 -53.60
N VAL A 921 18.82 27.31 -52.50
CA VAL A 921 20.26 27.44 -52.23
C VAL A 921 20.97 26.23 -52.86
N ALA A 922 21.75 26.48 -53.90
CA ALA A 922 22.61 25.48 -54.53
C ALA A 922 23.94 25.41 -53.78
N LEU A 923 24.19 24.32 -53.06
CA LEU A 923 25.41 24.12 -52.27
C LEU A 923 26.31 23.06 -52.91
N TYR A 924 27.63 23.28 -52.94
CA TYR A 924 28.57 22.31 -53.49
C TYR A 924 28.51 20.98 -52.73
N ALA A 925 28.32 19.89 -53.47
CA ALA A 925 28.08 18.56 -52.90
C ALA A 925 29.24 18.08 -52.00
N ASN A 926 30.49 18.38 -52.36
CA ASN A 926 31.65 18.03 -51.54
C ASN A 926 31.69 18.83 -50.23
N ALA A 927 31.38 20.14 -50.27
CA ALA A 927 31.36 20.98 -49.08
C ALA A 927 30.23 20.56 -48.13
N VAL A 928 29.07 20.22 -48.68
CA VAL A 928 27.95 19.64 -47.92
C VAL A 928 28.30 18.28 -47.33
N ARG A 929 28.95 17.40 -48.10
CA ARG A 929 29.41 16.09 -47.62
C ARG A 929 30.37 16.25 -46.43
N ASP A 930 31.36 17.13 -46.55
CA ASP A 930 32.32 17.38 -45.46
C ASP A 930 31.64 17.99 -44.23
N ALA A 931 30.71 18.93 -44.42
CA ALA A 931 29.96 19.54 -43.32
C ALA A 931 29.06 18.52 -42.60
N LEU A 932 28.35 17.67 -43.35
CA LEU A 932 27.50 16.61 -42.78
C LEU A 932 28.32 15.56 -42.05
N LYS A 933 29.45 15.14 -42.62
CA LYS A 933 30.34 14.15 -42.00
C LYS A 933 30.97 14.71 -40.72
N LYS A 934 31.42 15.96 -40.74
CA LYS A 934 32.07 16.62 -39.60
C LYS A 934 31.09 16.94 -38.46
N ASN A 935 29.90 17.46 -38.78
CA ASN A 935 29.02 18.06 -37.78
C ASN A 935 27.89 17.14 -37.30
N ALA A 936 27.58 16.08 -38.07
CA ALA A 936 26.52 15.14 -37.71
C ALA A 936 26.86 13.66 -37.95
N ASP A 937 28.06 13.34 -38.48
CA ASP A 937 28.45 12.00 -38.93
C ASP A 937 27.42 11.35 -39.88
N VAL A 938 26.80 12.16 -40.75
CA VAL A 938 25.80 11.71 -41.71
C VAL A 938 26.43 11.62 -43.11
N GLU A 939 26.26 10.47 -43.76
CA GLU A 939 26.66 10.30 -45.16
C GLU A 939 25.81 11.18 -46.10
N TYR A 940 26.46 11.79 -47.08
CA TYR A 940 25.83 12.74 -48.01
C TYR A 940 24.60 12.15 -48.72
N GLU A 941 24.69 10.90 -49.16
CA GLU A 941 23.63 10.20 -49.87
C GLU A 941 22.40 9.98 -48.98
N THR A 942 22.61 9.72 -47.69
CA THR A 942 21.56 9.56 -46.67
C THR A 942 20.85 10.89 -46.42
N ALA A 943 21.60 11.99 -46.29
CA ALA A 943 21.04 13.34 -46.13
C ALA A 943 20.26 13.80 -47.37
N ALA A 944 20.82 13.61 -48.56
CA ALA A 944 20.17 13.99 -49.81
C ALA A 944 18.87 13.19 -50.05
N LYS A 945 18.82 11.93 -49.64
CA LYS A 945 17.59 11.11 -49.70
C LYS A 945 16.53 11.61 -48.71
N ALA A 946 16.92 11.99 -47.49
CA ALA A 946 16.00 12.54 -46.49
C ALA A 946 15.35 13.86 -46.97
N LEU A 947 16.16 14.79 -47.48
CA LEU A 947 15.67 16.06 -48.04
C LEU A 947 14.77 15.84 -49.26
N LYS A 948 15.10 14.85 -50.11
CA LYS A 948 14.28 14.49 -51.28
C LYS A 948 12.91 13.97 -50.87
N ASN A 949 12.87 13.06 -49.90
CA ASN A 949 11.62 12.51 -49.40
C ASN A 949 10.74 13.59 -48.73
N ALA A 950 11.36 14.63 -48.18
CA ALA A 950 10.69 15.79 -47.62
C ALA A 950 10.24 16.82 -48.66
N GLY A 951 10.54 16.63 -49.95
CA GLY A 951 10.24 17.60 -51.01
C GLY A 951 11.08 18.88 -50.97
N LEU A 952 12.18 18.89 -50.20
CA LEU A 952 13.00 20.08 -49.95
C LEU A 952 14.19 20.23 -50.91
N VAL A 953 14.37 19.32 -51.86
CA VAL A 953 15.41 19.43 -52.89
C VAL A 953 14.82 19.40 -54.28
N TRP A 954 15.40 20.18 -55.18
CA TRP A 954 14.99 20.21 -56.58
C TRP A 954 15.41 18.93 -57.31
N VAL A 955 14.48 18.31 -58.06
CA VAL A 955 14.72 17.10 -58.85
C VAL A 955 14.18 17.31 -60.27
N PRO A 956 15.00 17.17 -61.33
CA PRO A 956 14.53 17.30 -62.70
C PRO A 956 13.65 16.11 -63.15
N GLU A 957 12.58 16.40 -63.91
CA GLU A 957 11.60 15.42 -64.43
C GLU A 957 12.18 14.28 -65.30
N LYS A 958 13.38 14.47 -65.89
CA LYS A 958 14.02 13.48 -66.77
C LYS A 958 15.47 13.19 -66.34
N MET A 959 15.69 12.22 -65.45
CA MET A 959 17.04 11.70 -65.15
C MET A 959 17.04 10.21 -64.80
N LYS A 960 17.69 9.40 -65.64
CA LYS A 960 18.05 7.99 -65.45
C LYS A 960 19.49 7.90 -64.89
N GLU A 961 19.63 7.28 -63.71
CA GLU A 961 20.83 6.73 -63.05
C GLU A 961 22.11 7.57 -62.77
N LYS A 962 22.78 7.19 -61.66
CA LYS A 962 24.02 7.67 -61.00
C LYS A 962 24.06 8.98 -60.21
N HIS A 963 23.29 10.02 -60.51
CA HIS A 963 23.37 11.32 -59.80
C HIS A 963 22.00 11.89 -59.38
N LYS A 964 21.26 11.14 -58.54
CA LYS A 964 19.80 11.31 -58.36
C LYS A 964 19.30 12.66 -57.79
N ASN A 965 20.13 13.52 -57.18
CA ASN A 965 19.72 14.79 -56.54
C ASN A 965 20.73 15.95 -56.69
N VAL A 966 21.64 15.90 -57.67
CA VAL A 966 22.66 16.95 -57.85
C VAL A 966 22.59 17.56 -59.24
N THR A 967 22.75 18.88 -59.31
CA THR A 967 22.76 19.64 -60.56
C THR A 967 24.13 20.28 -60.74
N SER A 968 24.71 20.21 -61.94
CA SER A 968 25.98 20.87 -62.23
C SER A 968 25.77 22.35 -62.57
N LEU A 969 26.24 23.24 -61.69
CA LEU A 969 26.11 24.69 -61.83
C LEU A 969 27.49 25.36 -61.92
N ARG A 970 27.51 26.56 -62.51
CA ARG A 970 28.72 27.37 -62.69
C ARG A 970 28.56 28.66 -61.87
N PHE A 971 29.49 28.93 -60.98
CA PHE A 971 29.48 30.16 -60.16
C PHE A 971 30.62 31.10 -60.56
N GLY A 972 30.33 32.41 -60.70
CA GLY A 972 31.32 33.46 -60.93
C GLY A 972 32.37 33.22 -62.04
N GLY A 973 31.99 32.56 -63.14
CA GLY A 973 32.88 32.24 -64.27
C GLY A 973 33.80 31.01 -64.08
N GLY A 974 33.71 30.29 -62.95
CA GLY A 974 34.53 29.12 -62.60
C GLY A 974 34.21 27.81 -63.33
N LYS A 975 34.74 26.67 -62.90
CA LYS A 975 34.38 25.34 -63.45
C LYS A 975 32.96 24.93 -62.99
N ARG A 976 32.30 24.04 -63.74
CA ARG A 976 31.00 23.47 -63.32
C ARG A 976 31.23 22.49 -62.17
N GLU A 977 30.45 22.62 -61.10
CA GLU A 977 30.50 21.74 -59.94
C GLU A 977 29.12 21.19 -59.58
N TRP A 978 29.10 19.98 -59.00
CA TRP A 978 27.87 19.31 -58.60
C TRP A 978 27.32 19.93 -57.33
N CYS A 979 26.07 20.35 -57.37
CA CYS A 979 25.40 21.06 -56.29
C CYS A 979 24.15 20.32 -55.82
N LEU A 980 23.93 20.29 -54.51
CA LEU A 980 22.65 19.95 -53.89
C LEU A 980 21.80 21.23 -53.86
N LEU A 981 20.63 21.21 -54.51
CA LEU A 981 19.72 22.36 -54.54
C LEU A 981 18.65 22.15 -53.49
N VAL A 982 18.74 22.89 -52.39
CA VAL A 982 17.82 22.80 -51.24
C VAL A 982 16.94 24.04 -51.23
N ASP A 983 15.67 23.87 -50.88
CA ASP A 983 14.68 24.94 -50.77
C ASP A 983 15.21 26.12 -49.94
N ALA A 984 15.13 27.33 -50.48
CA ALA A 984 15.64 28.52 -49.82
C ALA A 984 14.86 28.86 -48.54
N GLU A 985 13.54 28.65 -48.54
CA GLU A 985 12.69 28.88 -47.36
C GLU A 985 13.06 27.93 -46.20
N ALA A 986 13.61 26.75 -46.51
CA ALA A 986 14.03 25.80 -45.50
C ALA A 986 15.39 26.14 -44.87
N LEU A 987 16.22 26.97 -45.52
CA LEU A 987 17.61 27.24 -45.12
C LEU A 987 17.90 28.67 -44.65
N LEU A 988 17.03 29.63 -44.96
CA LEU A 988 17.24 31.05 -44.65
C LEU A 988 16.14 31.48 -43.65
N GLU A 989 16.45 31.47 -42.35
CA GLU A 989 15.46 31.72 -41.28
C GLU A 989 15.18 33.22 -40.99
N ASP A 990 15.99 34.15 -41.49
CA ASP A 990 15.90 35.59 -41.15
C ASP A 990 15.29 36.50 -42.24
N ASP A 991 14.73 35.93 -43.30
CA ASP A 991 14.30 36.67 -44.49
C ASP A 991 12.77 36.55 -44.72
N ALA A 992 11.97 36.38 -43.66
CA ALA A 992 10.51 36.40 -43.78
C ALA A 992 9.93 37.82 -43.57
N ASP A 993 10.56 38.65 -42.74
CA ASP A 993 10.03 39.98 -42.37
C ASP A 993 10.60 41.14 -43.22
N MET A 994 11.71 40.96 -43.96
CA MET A 994 12.21 42.00 -44.88
C MET A 994 11.53 42.04 -46.26
N TRP A 995 10.71 41.04 -46.59
CA TRP A 995 10.25 40.84 -47.98
C TRP A 995 8.80 41.27 -48.19
N ALA A 996 8.21 41.94 -47.19
CA ALA A 996 6.90 42.59 -47.29
C ALA A 996 6.98 44.07 -47.72
N GLU A 997 8.15 44.72 -47.65
CA GLU A 997 8.30 46.16 -47.96
C GLU A 997 8.79 46.47 -49.39
N GLU A 998 9.17 45.47 -50.19
CA GLU A 998 9.67 45.70 -51.57
C GLU A 998 8.60 45.48 -52.68
N ILE A 999 7.32 45.40 -52.32
CA ILE A 999 6.20 45.30 -53.29
C ILE A 999 5.57 46.66 -53.62
N ASP A 1000 5.91 47.76 -52.93
CA ASP A 1000 5.24 49.05 -53.11
C ASP A 1000 6.10 50.19 -53.69
N LEU A 1001 7.29 49.88 -54.24
CA LEU A 1001 8.14 50.86 -54.91
C LEU A 1001 8.76 50.24 -56.16
N MET A 1002 7.97 50.08 -57.23
CA MET A 1002 8.36 50.26 -58.64
C MET A 1002 7.14 50.03 -59.55
N SER A 1003 6.08 50.83 -59.37
CA SER A 1003 5.12 51.12 -60.44
C SER A 1003 5.28 52.58 -60.83
N GLU A 1004 6.15 52.86 -61.81
CA GLU A 1004 5.96 53.93 -62.80
C GLU A 1004 7.13 53.97 -63.79
N ASN A 1005 6.76 53.87 -65.08
CA ASN A 1005 7.44 54.38 -66.27
C ASN A 1005 8.72 53.65 -66.76
N ASP A 1006 8.56 52.83 -67.81
CA ASP A 1006 8.63 53.30 -69.22
C ASP A 1006 9.26 52.19 -70.10
N THR A 1007 8.42 51.41 -70.77
CA THR A 1007 8.85 50.64 -71.94
C THR A 1007 7.95 51.01 -73.10
N GLY A 1008 8.35 52.04 -73.83
CA GLY A 1008 7.95 52.21 -75.21
C GLY A 1008 8.57 51.13 -76.10
N ILE A 1009 7.75 50.71 -77.07
CA ILE A 1009 8.08 50.23 -78.42
C ILE A 1009 8.02 48.70 -78.66
N GLU A 1010 6.85 48.34 -79.21
CA GLU A 1010 6.55 47.54 -80.41
C GLU A 1010 6.67 46.01 -80.40
N ASP A 1011 5.48 45.39 -80.26
CA ASP A 1011 4.81 44.51 -81.23
C ASP A 1011 5.67 43.70 -82.24
N GLY A 1012 5.47 42.38 -82.23
CA GLY A 1012 5.79 41.55 -83.38
C GLY A 1012 5.70 40.03 -83.22
N VAL A 1013 4.52 39.48 -83.49
CA VAL A 1013 4.24 38.20 -84.20
C VAL A 1013 4.19 36.86 -83.43
N GLU A 1014 2.95 36.36 -83.37
CA GLU A 1014 2.40 34.98 -83.39
C GLU A 1014 3.36 33.78 -83.58
N LEU A 1015 3.31 32.82 -82.63
CA LEU A 1015 2.53 31.57 -82.69
C LEU A 1015 2.63 30.78 -81.37
#